data_AF-A0A3D5D748-F1
#
_entry.id   AF-A0A3D5D748-F1
#
_cell.length_a   1.000
_cell.length_b   1.000
_cell.length_c   1.000
_cell.angle_alpha   90.00
_cell.angle_beta   90.00
_cell.angle_gamma   90.00
#
_symmetry.space_group_name_H-M   'P 1'
#
loop_
_entity.id
_entity.type
_entity.pdbx_description
1 polymer ?
#
loop_
_entity_poly.entity_id
_entity_poly.type
_entity_poly.pdbx_seq_one_letter_code
_entity_poly.pdbx_strand_id
1 'polypeptide(L)'
;MGSRAVNILMVDRMEIEQAQYASRVQNGGITSNMKREAAANWEFLQARKGLIDAALLKDGEAVQVPKTLGELEPTAYTNLWRAVFPDHNATIPPLATGSTRLISIHDETEQSIAETEWKQHIITLHSRLAPIGAALVKEDGKPKEPYEIAILPPEAFATLWGQVFPDRNETVPAFDEGAKEILTAHKELSTEWGTLTRVEVSKKYYVWGIIIMALVTGAYTIVGGLRAVIITDVIQTALIIVAMLVVAWCTFNHNQMGGWEVLMAFDTNELKHITPGKDLMHLYKPMNDPQFPWTGMLSGVLVLHIYYWGANQFIVQRALAARSLNDARIGIITAGFFKLLIPFLSIGTGIAAYYLFQQTMPGVELAADTAFPVLMREVVAPLAMPGLVGLVAAGLIGAILSSVDSMMNSAATLVTFDFYKRFINPKATEEQLVRLGKYIIGGLVIGSAFLTIIIFDPNTKEPFFEYVAKHQSKLISGIVAAFVLGMLWRGTTAAGGFASIVTGVAVSYTLPLLYGSVTAGTGAFAQDLTSMFGEKLNAFHSVFVAFIISLLVNVLVSKFTKVDEEKAKFTWIGLNIIKPAELQHFGMKLLGSLLLFAGLGAMMSAGFIAPVTAGILAAIWTFMMFLDSLFKVVLAAAAKGRAYSFLREDRFWAGLLAACAVFMMFYFK
;
A
#
# COMPACT_ATOMS: atom_id res chain seq x y z
N MET A 1 9.49 -10.99 3.04
CA MET A 1 8.09 -10.61 3.34
C MET A 1 7.28 -11.76 3.98
N GLY A 2 7.24 -12.98 3.42
CA GLY A 2 6.44 -14.09 4.00
C GLY A 2 6.80 -14.53 5.41
N SER A 3 8.08 -14.52 5.76
CA SER A 3 8.53 -14.86 7.11
C SER A 3 8.16 -13.83 8.17
N ARG A 4 7.94 -12.57 7.79
CA ARG A 4 7.45 -11.52 8.69
C ARG A 4 5.94 -11.69 8.98
N ALA A 5 5.19 -12.31 8.08
CA ALA A 5 3.77 -12.63 8.27
C ALA A 5 3.56 -13.88 9.15
N VAL A 6 4.42 -14.89 9.05
CA VAL A 6 4.39 -16.08 9.93
C VAL A 6 4.71 -15.72 11.38
N ASN A 7 5.49 -14.66 11.60
CA ASN A 7 5.80 -14.09 12.92
C ASN A 7 4.54 -13.63 13.67
N ILE A 8 3.52 -13.15 12.95
CA ILE A 8 2.23 -12.74 13.52
C ILE A 8 1.33 -13.94 13.80
N LEU A 9 1.45 -15.04 13.02
CA LEU A 9 0.75 -16.29 13.31
C LEU A 9 1.35 -17.04 14.51
N MET A 10 2.60 -16.73 14.87
CA MET A 10 3.27 -17.21 16.08
C MET A 10 3.39 -16.06 17.08
N VAL A 11 2.22 -15.60 17.49
CA VAL A 11 1.94 -14.69 18.62
C VAL A 11 3.04 -14.76 19.69
N ASP A 12 3.62 -13.59 19.97
CA ASP A 12 4.70 -13.42 20.93
C ASP A 12 4.27 -13.91 22.32
N ARG A 13 5.21 -14.45 23.09
CA ARG A 13 4.94 -15.09 24.39
C ARG A 13 4.28 -14.11 25.39
N MET A 14 4.47 -12.81 25.18
CA MET A 14 3.81 -11.71 25.91
C MET A 14 2.30 -11.61 25.65
N GLU A 15 1.82 -11.89 24.44
CA GLU A 15 0.39 -11.82 24.11
C GLU A 15 -0.37 -13.04 24.65
N ILE A 16 0.29 -14.21 24.74
CA ILE A 16 -0.24 -15.36 25.48
C ILE A 16 -0.32 -15.02 26.97
N GLU A 17 0.65 -14.31 27.54
CA GLU A 17 0.63 -13.89 28.95
C GLU A 17 -0.38 -12.77 29.22
N GLN A 18 -0.59 -11.81 28.30
CA GLN A 18 -1.62 -10.76 28.41
C GLN A 18 -3.03 -11.30 28.17
N ALA A 19 -3.22 -12.24 27.23
CA ALA A 19 -4.50 -12.92 27.04
C ALA A 19 -4.80 -13.89 28.19
N GLN A 20 -3.78 -14.55 28.76
CA GLN A 20 -3.91 -15.31 30.01
C GLN A 20 -4.16 -14.39 31.21
N TYR A 21 -3.65 -13.17 31.22
CA TYR A 21 -3.94 -12.16 32.25
C TYR A 21 -5.38 -11.66 32.14
N ALA A 22 -5.85 -11.29 30.94
CA ALA A 22 -7.24 -10.94 30.68
C ALA A 22 -8.22 -12.10 30.95
N SER A 23 -7.81 -13.33 30.65
CA SER A 23 -8.55 -14.56 31.00
C SER A 23 -8.56 -14.84 32.52
N ARG A 24 -7.48 -14.54 33.25
CA ARG A 24 -7.42 -14.63 34.72
C ARG A 24 -8.24 -13.53 35.41
N VAL A 25 -8.36 -12.35 34.79
CA VAL A 25 -9.27 -11.26 35.19
C VAL A 25 -10.74 -11.68 35.01
N GLN A 26 -11.09 -12.32 33.89
CA GLN A 26 -12.44 -12.85 33.65
C GLN A 26 -12.79 -14.05 34.56
N ASN A 27 -11.83 -14.91 34.89
CA ASN A 27 -12.03 -16.10 35.72
C ASN A 27 -11.91 -15.85 37.25
N GLY A 28 -12.04 -14.59 37.68
CA GLY A 28 -12.27 -14.25 39.10
C GLY A 28 -11.04 -14.25 40.02
N GLY A 29 -9.82 -14.20 39.46
CA GLY A 29 -8.58 -14.34 40.24
C GLY A 29 -7.98 -13.07 40.85
N ILE A 30 -8.67 -11.91 40.87
CA ILE A 30 -8.06 -10.62 41.28
C ILE A 30 -8.98 -9.82 42.24
N THR A 31 -8.35 -9.16 43.23
CA THR A 31 -8.96 -8.40 44.33
C THR A 31 -9.73 -7.14 43.89
N SER A 32 -10.66 -6.70 44.74
CA SER A 32 -11.64 -5.62 44.51
C SER A 32 -11.05 -4.24 44.16
N ASN A 33 -9.79 -3.98 44.52
CA ASN A 33 -9.15 -2.68 44.25
C ASN A 33 -8.79 -2.51 42.76
N MET A 34 -8.33 -3.58 42.09
CA MET A 34 -7.94 -3.51 40.67
C MET A 34 -9.16 -3.41 39.72
N LYS A 35 -10.34 -3.87 40.16
CA LYS A 35 -11.61 -3.65 39.44
C LYS A 35 -12.06 -2.17 39.49
N ARG A 36 -11.77 -1.46 40.58
CA ARG A 36 -12.10 -0.02 40.72
C ARG A 36 -11.20 0.86 39.84
N GLU A 37 -9.91 0.53 39.73
CA GLU A 37 -8.98 1.27 38.86
C GLU A 37 -9.33 1.12 37.37
N ALA A 38 -9.78 -0.06 36.94
CA ALA A 38 -10.20 -0.28 35.56
C ALA A 38 -11.50 0.49 35.20
N ALA A 39 -12.45 0.60 36.14
CA ALA A 39 -13.68 1.37 35.96
C ALA A 39 -13.41 2.89 35.92
N ALA A 40 -12.53 3.39 36.80
CA ALA A 40 -12.11 4.79 36.80
C ALA A 40 -11.38 5.17 35.50
N ASN A 41 -10.54 4.29 34.96
CA ASN A 41 -9.89 4.49 33.65
C ASN A 41 -10.88 4.54 32.48
N TRP A 42 -11.95 3.76 32.52
CA TRP A 42 -13.00 3.78 31.51
C TRP A 42 -13.83 5.07 31.55
N GLU A 43 -14.23 5.52 32.74
CA GLU A 43 -14.95 6.79 32.93
C GLU A 43 -14.07 7.99 32.54
N PHE A 44 -12.78 7.96 32.84
CA PHE A 44 -11.80 8.96 32.43
C PHE A 44 -11.66 9.04 30.90
N LEU A 45 -11.63 7.90 30.20
CA LEU A 45 -11.56 7.86 28.73
C LEU A 45 -12.84 8.41 28.07
N GLN A 46 -14.01 8.18 28.67
CA GLN A 46 -15.28 8.73 28.20
C GLN A 46 -15.39 10.24 28.45
N ALA A 47 -14.94 10.72 29.62
CA ALA A 47 -14.88 12.15 29.93
C ALA A 47 -13.89 12.89 29.01
N ARG A 48 -12.73 12.26 28.73
CA ARG A 48 -11.73 12.76 27.79
C ARG A 48 -12.28 12.84 26.36
N LYS A 49 -13.05 11.84 25.92
CA LYS A 49 -13.72 11.84 24.62
C LYS A 49 -14.76 12.96 24.53
N GLY A 50 -15.60 13.14 25.56
CA GLY A 50 -16.58 14.23 25.62
C GLY A 50 -15.95 15.62 25.61
N LEU A 51 -14.78 15.80 26.22
CA LEU A 51 -14.01 17.06 26.20
C LEU A 51 -13.38 17.35 24.83
N ILE A 52 -12.90 16.31 24.12
CA ILE A 52 -12.37 16.42 22.76
C ILE A 52 -13.50 16.73 21.77
N ASP A 53 -14.64 16.05 21.90
CA ASP A 53 -15.84 16.29 21.09
C ASP A 53 -16.39 17.72 21.32
N ALA A 54 -16.30 18.24 22.55
CA ALA A 54 -16.65 19.62 22.88
C ALA A 54 -15.65 20.66 22.35
N ALA A 55 -14.36 20.31 22.27
CA ALA A 55 -13.32 21.18 21.71
C ALA A 55 -13.39 21.29 20.18
N LEU A 56 -13.82 20.22 19.50
CA LEU A 56 -14.00 20.17 18.05
C LEU A 56 -15.26 20.93 17.56
N LEU A 57 -16.19 21.27 18.46
CA LEU A 57 -17.41 22.03 18.14
C LEU A 57 -17.20 23.55 18.02
N LYS A 58 -15.99 24.07 18.24
CA LYS A 58 -15.72 25.51 18.32
C LYS A 58 -15.67 26.23 16.96
N ASP A 59 -15.69 25.51 15.84
CA ASP A 59 -15.57 26.07 14.48
C ASP A 59 -16.88 26.12 13.66
N GLY A 60 -18.05 26.04 14.32
CA GLY A 60 -19.26 26.72 13.84
C GLY A 60 -20.07 26.10 12.70
N GLU A 61 -19.89 24.83 12.30
CA GLU A 61 -20.85 24.13 11.44
C GLU A 61 -21.33 22.79 12.06
N ALA A 62 -22.65 22.65 12.19
CA ALA A 62 -23.29 21.50 12.82
C ALA A 62 -23.31 20.29 11.88
N VAL A 63 -22.58 19.23 12.24
CA VAL A 63 -22.71 17.91 11.60
C VAL A 63 -23.60 17.02 12.48
N GLN A 64 -24.72 16.54 11.92
CA GLN A 64 -25.65 15.64 12.61
C GLN A 64 -24.98 14.32 13.00
N VAL A 65 -25.01 14.00 14.30
CA VAL A 65 -24.69 12.66 14.82
C VAL A 65 -25.88 11.72 14.56
N PRO A 66 -25.70 10.51 14.01
CA PRO A 66 -26.81 9.59 13.76
C PRO A 66 -27.54 9.18 15.05
N LYS A 67 -28.86 9.31 15.02
CA LYS A 67 -29.78 8.68 15.99
C LYS A 67 -29.67 7.17 15.86
N THR A 68 -29.34 6.47 16.95
CA THR A 68 -30.15 5.34 17.51
C THR A 68 -29.36 4.54 18.55
N LEU A 69 -29.57 4.86 19.83
CA LEU A 69 -29.41 3.94 20.97
C LEU A 69 -30.79 3.50 21.52
N GLY A 70 -31.85 3.73 20.73
CA GLY A 70 -33.25 3.66 21.14
C GLY A 70 -33.97 2.34 20.86
N GLU A 71 -33.26 1.28 20.45
CA GLU A 71 -33.88 0.00 20.05
C GLU A 71 -33.41 -1.21 20.88
N LEU A 72 -32.78 -1.01 22.03
CA LEU A 72 -32.45 -2.13 22.92
C LEU A 72 -33.68 -2.55 23.72
N GLU A 73 -34.09 -3.82 23.56
CA GLU A 73 -35.13 -4.44 24.38
C GLU A 73 -34.81 -4.27 25.89
N PRO A 74 -35.82 -4.04 26.75
CA PRO A 74 -35.62 -3.84 28.20
C PRO A 74 -34.82 -4.95 28.89
N THR A 75 -34.91 -6.17 28.34
CA THR A 75 -34.17 -7.36 28.74
C THR A 75 -32.66 -7.24 28.49
N ALA A 76 -32.26 -6.60 27.39
CA ALA A 76 -30.86 -6.35 27.07
C ALA A 76 -30.24 -5.26 27.97
N TYR A 77 -30.98 -4.20 28.28
CA TYR A 77 -30.56 -3.15 29.22
C TYR A 77 -30.33 -3.72 30.64
N THR A 78 -31.24 -4.59 31.09
CA THR A 78 -31.17 -5.22 32.41
C THR A 78 -30.00 -6.21 32.52
N ASN A 79 -29.75 -6.98 31.46
CA ASN A 79 -28.61 -7.91 31.40
C ASN A 79 -27.27 -7.16 31.32
N LEU A 80 -27.21 -6.03 30.61
CA LEU A 80 -26.04 -5.16 30.57
C LEU A 80 -25.76 -4.54 31.94
N TRP A 81 -26.79 -4.05 32.63
CA TRP A 81 -26.66 -3.47 33.97
C TRP A 81 -26.14 -4.50 35.00
N ARG A 82 -26.66 -5.73 34.97
CA ARG A 82 -26.20 -6.81 35.86
C ARG A 82 -24.83 -7.37 35.48
N ALA A 83 -24.45 -7.33 34.21
CA ALA A 83 -23.11 -7.72 33.77
C ALA A 83 -22.03 -6.70 34.16
N VAL A 84 -22.40 -5.41 34.22
CA VAL A 84 -21.49 -4.31 34.58
C VAL A 84 -21.38 -4.13 36.09
N PHE A 85 -22.44 -4.40 36.86
CA PHE A 85 -22.47 -4.24 38.33
C PHE A 85 -22.90 -5.52 39.08
N PRO A 86 -22.10 -6.61 39.05
CA PRO A 86 -22.49 -7.90 39.62
C PRO A 86 -22.51 -7.94 41.16
N ASP A 87 -21.73 -7.07 41.83
CA ASP A 87 -21.56 -7.07 43.30
C ASP A 87 -22.35 -5.93 43.99
N HIS A 88 -23.27 -5.26 43.29
CA HIS A 88 -24.15 -4.25 43.87
C HIS A 88 -25.59 -4.73 43.88
N ASN A 89 -26.12 -4.95 45.08
CA ASN A 89 -27.54 -5.20 45.32
C ASN A 89 -28.37 -3.88 45.22
N ALA A 90 -27.94 -2.93 44.37
CA ALA A 90 -28.60 -1.67 44.18
C ALA A 90 -29.83 -1.85 43.26
N THR A 91 -30.99 -1.40 43.74
CA THR A 91 -32.27 -1.41 43.03
C THR A 91 -32.16 -0.78 41.63
N ILE A 92 -32.61 -1.52 40.62
CA ILE A 92 -32.71 -1.08 39.22
C ILE A 92 -33.78 0.04 39.13
N PRO A 93 -33.51 1.21 38.52
CA PRO A 93 -34.52 2.25 38.35
C PRO A 93 -35.72 1.75 37.52
N PRO A 94 -36.98 1.98 37.92
CA PRO A 94 -38.12 1.44 37.20
C PRO A 94 -38.38 2.19 35.89
N LEU A 95 -38.65 1.46 34.81
CA LEU A 95 -39.34 2.01 33.64
C LEU A 95 -40.79 2.29 34.05
N ALA A 96 -41.14 3.57 34.15
CA ALA A 96 -42.47 4.00 34.57
C ALA A 96 -43.54 3.55 33.56
N THR A 97 -44.23 2.46 33.90
CA THR A 97 -45.53 2.05 33.37
C THR A 97 -46.61 2.69 34.24
N GLY A 98 -47.56 3.39 33.60
CA GLY A 98 -48.40 4.39 34.26
C GLY A 98 -49.67 3.89 34.97
N SER A 99 -50.23 4.76 35.80
CA SER A 99 -51.63 5.27 35.74
C SER A 99 -51.94 6.03 37.05
N THR A 100 -52.48 7.24 37.03
CA THR A 100 -53.94 7.45 37.08
C THR A 100 -54.34 8.91 36.73
N ARG A 101 -55.26 9.03 35.74
CA ARG A 101 -56.27 10.07 35.40
C ARG A 101 -55.81 11.50 35.02
N LEU A 102 -55.85 11.86 33.73
CA LEU A 102 -56.99 12.32 32.89
C LEU A 102 -57.49 13.74 33.21
N ILE A 103 -56.96 14.75 32.49
CA ILE A 103 -57.76 15.68 31.68
C ILE A 103 -57.00 15.93 30.36
N SER A 104 -57.63 15.54 29.26
CA SER A 104 -57.26 15.85 27.88
C SER A 104 -57.50 17.33 27.56
N ILE A 105 -56.66 17.91 26.69
CA ILE A 105 -56.93 18.88 25.59
C ILE A 105 -55.53 19.43 25.24
N HIS A 106 -54.84 18.82 24.28
CA HIS A 106 -54.67 19.29 22.89
C HIS A 106 -53.62 20.42 22.73
N ASP A 107 -52.72 20.16 21.78
CA ASP A 107 -51.82 21.07 21.06
C ASP A 107 -50.41 21.39 21.60
N GLU A 108 -49.44 20.68 20.99
CA GLU A 108 -48.18 21.17 20.41
C GLU A 108 -47.06 21.77 21.28
N THR A 109 -47.03 21.60 22.60
CA THR A 109 -46.06 22.35 23.44
C THR A 109 -44.94 21.56 24.15
N GLU A 110 -44.91 20.23 24.17
CA GLU A 110 -43.85 19.49 24.93
C GLU A 110 -42.56 19.17 24.16
N GLN A 111 -42.59 19.17 22.82
CA GLN A 111 -41.35 19.06 22.03
C GLN A 111 -40.53 20.37 22.12
N SER A 112 -41.22 21.49 22.32
CA SER A 112 -40.64 22.81 22.57
C SER A 112 -40.04 22.94 23.97
N ILE A 113 -40.69 22.42 25.02
CA ILE A 113 -40.21 22.59 26.40
C ILE A 113 -38.96 21.74 26.69
N ALA A 114 -38.88 20.49 26.19
CA ALA A 114 -37.67 19.67 26.34
C ALA A 114 -36.48 20.20 25.52
N GLU A 115 -36.72 20.73 24.31
CA GLU A 115 -35.69 21.44 23.55
C GLU A 115 -35.30 22.76 24.23
N THR A 116 -36.25 23.49 24.85
CA THR A 116 -35.98 24.78 25.48
C THR A 116 -35.24 24.63 26.80
N GLU A 117 -35.55 23.61 27.62
CA GLU A 117 -34.81 23.30 28.85
C GLU A 117 -33.42 22.73 28.57
N TRP A 118 -33.27 21.90 27.52
CA TRP A 118 -31.97 21.36 27.11
C TRP A 118 -31.11 22.43 26.42
N LYS A 119 -31.69 23.29 25.56
CA LYS A 119 -31.03 24.47 24.99
C LYS A 119 -30.69 25.52 26.05
N GLN A 120 -31.53 25.74 27.06
CA GLN A 120 -31.20 26.61 28.20
C GLN A 120 -30.10 26.00 29.07
N HIS A 121 -30.08 24.68 29.30
CA HIS A 121 -28.98 24.01 29.99
C HIS A 121 -27.66 24.18 29.23
N ILE A 122 -27.68 24.07 27.90
CA ILE A 122 -26.50 24.23 27.05
C ILE A 122 -26.08 25.68 26.86
N ILE A 123 -27.00 26.64 26.74
CA ILE A 123 -26.69 28.07 26.69
C ILE A 123 -26.17 28.55 28.05
N THR A 124 -26.71 28.02 29.15
CA THR A 124 -26.21 28.26 30.52
C THR A 124 -24.84 27.60 30.73
N LEU A 125 -24.59 26.40 30.20
CA LEU A 125 -23.27 25.78 30.18
C LEU A 125 -22.29 26.58 29.31
N HIS A 126 -22.69 27.00 28.10
CA HIS A 126 -21.86 27.78 27.17
C HIS A 126 -21.50 29.15 27.73
N SER A 127 -22.45 29.87 28.34
CA SER A 127 -22.21 31.17 28.99
C SER A 127 -21.37 31.05 30.27
N ARG A 128 -21.42 29.90 30.96
CA ARG A 128 -20.57 29.57 32.12
C ARG A 128 -19.17 29.07 31.73
N LEU A 129 -19.01 28.48 30.54
CA LEU A 129 -17.73 28.04 29.97
C LEU A 129 -17.04 29.12 29.11
N ALA A 130 -17.78 30.13 28.64
CA ALA A 130 -17.25 31.25 27.85
C ALA A 130 -16.09 32.02 28.52
N PRO A 131 -16.07 32.25 29.86
CA PRO A 131 -14.93 32.89 30.53
C PRO A 131 -13.69 32.00 30.61
N ILE A 132 -13.84 30.67 30.53
CA ILE A 132 -12.74 29.68 30.63
C ILE A 132 -11.91 29.63 29.34
N GLY A 133 -12.46 30.16 28.23
CA GLY A 133 -11.78 30.26 26.94
C GLY A 133 -10.47 31.07 26.97
N ALA A 134 -10.29 31.97 27.93
CA ALA A 134 -9.05 32.75 28.06
C ALA A 134 -7.90 31.97 28.76
N ALA A 135 -8.21 30.99 29.61
CA ALA A 135 -7.21 30.23 30.38
C ALA A 135 -6.63 29.02 29.62
N LEU A 136 -7.39 28.54 28.62
CA LEU A 136 -7.07 27.40 27.76
C LEU A 136 -6.37 27.81 26.46
N VAL A 137 -6.01 29.08 26.34
CA VAL A 137 -5.37 29.68 25.18
C VAL A 137 -4.02 30.23 25.61
N LYS A 138 -2.98 29.98 24.81
CA LYS A 138 -1.63 30.54 24.98
C LYS A 138 -1.65 32.04 24.65
N GLU A 139 -0.65 32.82 25.08
CA GLU A 139 -0.58 34.27 24.78
C GLU A 139 -0.58 34.58 23.27
N ASP A 140 -0.27 33.59 22.43
CA ASP A 140 -0.29 33.68 20.96
C ASP A 140 -1.66 33.32 20.32
N GLY A 141 -2.70 33.05 21.13
CA GLY A 141 -4.06 32.79 20.65
C GLY A 141 -4.36 31.33 20.30
N LYS A 142 -3.43 30.38 20.50
CA LYS A 142 -3.65 28.95 20.22
C LYS A 142 -4.18 28.16 21.43
N PRO A 143 -4.95 27.07 21.23
CA PRO A 143 -5.35 26.19 22.33
C PRO A 143 -4.14 25.53 23.00
N LYS A 144 -4.20 25.33 24.32
CA LYS A 144 -3.23 24.52 25.07
C LYS A 144 -3.42 23.04 24.77
N GLU A 145 -2.31 22.31 24.66
CA GLU A 145 -2.30 20.86 24.39
C GLU A 145 -2.85 20.06 25.59
N PRO A 146 -3.40 18.85 25.40
CA PRO A 146 -4.01 18.06 26.47
C PRO A 146 -3.11 17.78 27.68
N TYR A 147 -1.79 17.69 27.47
CA TYR A 147 -0.82 17.51 28.56
C TYR A 147 -0.53 18.83 29.30
N GLU A 148 -0.72 20.00 28.68
CA GLU A 148 -0.53 21.32 29.30
C GLU A 148 -1.72 21.69 30.20
N ILE A 149 -2.91 21.20 29.85
CA ILE A 149 -4.14 21.31 30.65
C ILE A 149 -4.04 20.44 31.91
N ALA A 150 -3.33 19.31 31.84
CA ALA A 150 -3.08 18.41 32.96
C ALA A 150 -2.07 18.97 33.99
N ILE A 151 -1.43 20.10 33.72
CA ILE A 151 -0.40 20.74 34.58
C ILE A 151 -0.94 22.07 35.17
N LEU A 152 -2.26 22.28 35.17
CA LEU A 152 -2.84 23.44 35.85
C LEU A 152 -2.43 23.43 37.33
N PRO A 153 -1.97 24.56 37.90
CA PRO A 153 -1.69 24.65 39.32
C PRO A 153 -2.92 24.16 40.12
N PRO A 154 -2.73 23.41 41.22
CA PRO A 154 -3.83 22.81 41.98
C PRO A 154 -4.94 23.81 42.34
N GLU A 155 -4.55 25.06 42.59
CA GLU A 155 -5.42 26.20 42.90
C GLU A 155 -6.30 26.61 41.70
N ALA A 156 -5.75 26.60 40.48
CA ALA A 156 -6.48 26.93 39.26
C ALA A 156 -7.50 25.84 38.88
N PHE A 157 -7.15 24.57 39.09
CA PHE A 157 -8.04 23.44 38.85
C PHE A 157 -9.16 23.34 39.91
N ALA A 158 -8.85 23.56 41.19
CA ALA A 158 -9.85 23.63 42.26
C ALA A 158 -10.84 24.78 42.06
N THR A 159 -10.35 25.93 41.58
CA THR A 159 -11.19 27.07 41.21
C THR A 159 -12.12 26.74 40.04
N LEU A 160 -11.62 26.01 39.03
CA LEU A 160 -12.43 25.53 37.90
C LEU A 160 -13.48 24.50 38.33
N TRP A 161 -13.09 23.54 39.18
CA TRP A 161 -13.98 22.49 39.69
C TRP A 161 -15.13 23.08 40.53
N GLY A 162 -14.83 24.03 41.40
CA GLY A 162 -15.83 24.75 42.20
C GLY A 162 -16.75 25.66 41.38
N GLN A 163 -16.27 26.18 40.24
CA GLN A 163 -17.10 26.99 39.33
C GLN A 163 -18.03 26.13 38.46
N VAL A 164 -17.64 24.90 38.14
CA VAL A 164 -18.45 23.97 37.32
C VAL A 164 -19.47 23.20 38.16
N PHE A 165 -19.16 22.88 39.43
CA PHE A 165 -20.03 22.12 40.33
C PHE A 165 -20.23 22.82 41.69
N PRO A 166 -20.89 23.98 41.74
CA PRO A 166 -21.01 24.80 42.96
C PRO A 166 -21.84 24.14 44.08
N ASP A 167 -22.71 23.17 43.74
CA ASP A 167 -23.64 22.55 44.70
C ASP A 167 -23.13 21.21 45.28
N ARG A 168 -21.90 20.78 44.92
CA ARG A 168 -21.28 19.57 45.48
C ARG A 168 -20.26 19.95 46.54
N ASN A 169 -20.63 19.75 47.80
CA ASN A 169 -19.78 20.04 48.97
C ASN A 169 -18.70 18.95 49.21
N GLU A 170 -18.18 18.35 48.14
CA GLU A 170 -17.18 17.28 48.19
C GLU A 170 -15.78 17.88 48.12
N THR A 171 -14.91 17.54 49.09
CA THR A 171 -13.49 17.90 49.07
C THR A 171 -12.83 17.40 47.78
N VAL A 172 -12.14 18.29 47.07
CA VAL A 172 -11.32 17.97 45.90
C VAL A 172 -10.44 16.75 46.26
N PRO A 173 -10.55 15.61 45.55
CA PRO A 173 -9.71 14.46 45.83
C PRO A 173 -8.24 14.87 45.77
N ALA A 174 -7.48 14.59 46.83
CA ALA A 174 -6.06 14.94 46.90
C ALA A 174 -5.29 14.26 45.75
N PHE A 175 -4.99 15.03 44.72
CA PHE A 175 -4.40 14.56 43.45
C PHE A 175 -2.86 14.48 43.49
N ASP A 176 -2.23 14.62 44.66
CA ASP A 176 -0.80 14.95 44.73
C ASP A 176 0.14 13.73 44.83
N GLU A 177 -0.32 12.58 45.35
CA GLU A 177 0.50 11.35 45.44
C GLU A 177 0.22 10.36 44.32
N GLY A 178 -1.06 10.05 44.04
CA GLY A 178 -1.42 9.09 42.99
C GLY A 178 -1.05 9.53 41.57
N ALA A 179 -1.12 10.83 41.25
CA ALA A 179 -0.69 11.35 39.95
C ALA A 179 0.84 11.34 39.83
N LYS A 180 1.57 11.61 40.91
CA LYS A 180 3.03 11.47 40.95
C LYS A 180 3.44 10.01 40.86
N GLU A 181 2.75 9.07 41.51
CA GLU A 181 2.98 7.63 41.37
C GLU A 181 2.66 7.14 39.96
N ILE A 182 1.58 7.61 39.33
CA ILE A 182 1.25 7.23 37.94
C ILE A 182 2.26 7.85 36.96
N LEU A 183 2.69 9.10 37.16
CA LEU A 183 3.73 9.74 36.34
C LEU A 183 5.10 9.12 36.57
N THR A 184 5.42 8.73 37.80
CA THR A 184 6.68 8.09 38.16
C THR A 184 6.67 6.65 37.67
N ALA A 185 5.58 5.90 37.82
CA ALA A 185 5.39 4.59 37.21
C ALA A 185 5.40 4.67 35.67
N HIS A 186 4.81 5.70 35.06
CA HIS A 186 4.90 5.89 33.60
C HIS A 186 6.31 6.26 33.15
N LYS A 187 7.03 7.09 33.93
CA LYS A 187 8.45 7.38 33.70
C LYS A 187 9.29 6.13 33.88
N GLU A 188 9.17 5.42 34.99
CA GLU A 188 9.88 4.19 35.32
C GLU A 188 9.56 3.10 34.30
N LEU A 189 8.30 2.93 33.88
CA LEU A 189 7.91 2.05 32.78
C LEU A 189 8.53 2.50 31.45
N SER A 190 8.57 3.81 31.14
CA SER A 190 9.25 4.30 29.93
C SER A 190 10.79 4.16 29.98
N THR A 191 11.36 4.08 31.19
CA THR A 191 12.81 3.98 31.43
C THR A 191 13.27 2.53 31.52
N GLU A 192 12.45 1.62 32.10
CA GLU A 192 12.68 0.17 32.17
C GLU A 192 12.39 -0.54 30.85
N TRP A 193 11.33 -0.14 30.13
CA TRP A 193 10.88 -0.83 28.92
C TRP A 193 11.41 -0.21 27.63
N GLY A 194 12.09 0.95 27.75
CA GLY A 194 12.44 1.82 26.63
C GLY A 194 11.18 2.39 25.97
N THR A 195 11.26 3.63 25.47
CA THR A 195 10.30 4.06 24.46
C THR A 195 10.46 3.13 23.26
N LEU A 196 9.38 2.45 22.86
CA LEU A 196 9.32 1.67 21.63
C LEU A 196 9.57 2.62 20.45
N THR A 197 10.84 2.86 20.13
CA THR A 197 11.25 3.78 19.08
C THR A 197 10.97 3.20 17.69
N ARG A 198 10.89 1.87 17.59
CA ARG A 198 10.66 1.14 16.34
C ARG A 198 9.99 -0.20 16.60
N VAL A 199 9.10 -0.60 15.69
CA VAL A 199 8.56 -1.98 15.65
C VAL A 199 9.60 -2.90 15.01
N GLU A 200 10.22 -3.76 15.82
CA GLU A 200 11.20 -4.73 15.35
C GLU A 200 10.59 -6.12 15.11
N VAL A 201 11.12 -6.81 14.11
CA VAL A 201 10.75 -8.18 13.77
C VAL A 201 11.70 -9.14 14.47
N SER A 202 11.14 -10.08 15.24
CA SER A 202 11.93 -11.13 15.88
C SER A 202 12.65 -12.04 14.87
N LYS A 203 13.97 -12.12 14.98
CA LYS A 203 14.85 -12.92 14.11
C LYS A 203 14.52 -14.41 14.15
N LYS A 204 14.11 -14.93 15.32
CA LYS A 204 13.75 -16.35 15.49
C LYS A 204 12.59 -16.73 14.57
N TYR A 205 11.49 -15.99 14.65
CA TYR A 205 10.30 -16.25 13.86
C TYR A 205 10.50 -15.92 12.37
N TYR A 206 11.34 -14.93 12.06
CA TYR A 206 11.78 -14.67 10.69
C TYR A 206 12.47 -15.91 10.08
N VAL A 207 13.38 -16.56 10.80
CA VAL A 207 14.04 -17.78 10.32
C VAL A 207 13.05 -18.93 10.15
N TRP A 208 12.18 -19.16 11.14
CA TRP A 208 11.15 -20.21 11.05
C TRP A 208 10.19 -19.98 9.88
N GLY A 209 9.78 -18.74 9.64
CA GLY A 209 8.96 -18.37 8.51
C GLY A 209 9.63 -18.69 7.17
N ILE A 210 10.95 -18.46 7.03
CA ILE A 210 11.69 -18.83 5.82
C ILE A 210 11.72 -20.34 5.63
N ILE A 211 12.01 -21.09 6.70
CA ILE A 211 12.10 -22.55 6.65
C ILE A 211 10.75 -23.16 6.27
N ILE A 212 9.66 -22.71 6.90
CA ILE A 212 8.30 -23.19 6.60
C ILE A 212 7.95 -22.88 5.15
N MET A 213 8.21 -21.65 4.68
CA MET A 213 7.94 -21.26 3.30
C MET A 213 8.74 -22.09 2.30
N ALA A 214 10.02 -22.35 2.58
CA ALA A 214 10.87 -23.19 1.74
C ALA A 214 10.35 -24.63 1.68
N LEU A 215 9.98 -25.22 2.82
CA LEU A 215 9.43 -26.56 2.90
C LEU A 215 8.10 -26.68 2.14
N VAL A 216 7.18 -25.76 2.36
CA VAL A 216 5.87 -25.76 1.69
C VAL A 216 6.06 -25.59 0.18
N THR A 217 6.82 -24.58 -0.25
CA THR A 217 7.05 -24.32 -1.67
C THR A 217 7.74 -25.50 -2.35
N GLY A 218 8.80 -26.03 -1.74
CA GLY A 218 9.51 -27.19 -2.24
C GLY A 218 8.59 -28.40 -2.39
N ALA A 219 7.78 -28.70 -1.37
CA ALA A 219 6.90 -29.87 -1.38
C ALA A 219 5.94 -29.88 -2.56
N TYR A 220 5.19 -28.80 -2.80
CA TYR A 220 4.20 -28.80 -3.88
C TYR A 220 4.81 -28.50 -5.25
N THR A 221 5.88 -27.71 -5.34
CA THR A 221 6.51 -27.38 -6.65
C THR A 221 7.23 -28.60 -7.23
N ILE A 222 7.92 -29.38 -6.39
CA ILE A 222 8.62 -30.61 -6.82
C ILE A 222 7.62 -31.71 -7.22
N VAL A 223 6.48 -31.80 -6.53
CA VAL A 223 5.47 -32.84 -6.77
C VAL A 223 4.52 -32.47 -7.91
N GLY A 224 4.00 -31.24 -7.92
CA GLY A 224 2.84 -30.85 -8.73
C GLY A 224 3.13 -30.43 -10.18
N GLY A 225 4.33 -29.93 -10.48
CA GLY A 225 4.66 -29.42 -11.82
C GLY A 225 3.83 -28.21 -12.28
N LEU A 226 4.11 -27.70 -13.49
CA LEU A 226 3.56 -26.43 -13.99
C LEU A 226 2.01 -26.36 -13.99
N ARG A 227 1.32 -27.47 -14.27
CA ARG A 227 -0.15 -27.49 -14.29
C ARG A 227 -0.74 -27.28 -12.90
N ALA A 228 -0.18 -27.92 -11.87
CA ALA A 228 -0.65 -27.75 -10.50
C ALA A 228 -0.43 -26.31 -10.03
N VAL A 229 0.75 -25.75 -10.33
CA VAL A 229 1.11 -24.34 -10.04
C VAL A 229 0.09 -23.37 -10.63
N ILE A 230 -0.27 -23.53 -11.91
CA ILE A 230 -1.25 -22.64 -12.56
C ILE A 230 -2.63 -22.75 -11.90
N ILE A 231 -3.07 -23.94 -11.50
CA ILE A 231 -4.38 -24.12 -10.84
C ILE A 231 -4.36 -23.46 -9.46
N THR A 232 -3.29 -23.63 -8.68
CA THR A 232 -3.16 -23.00 -7.37
C THR A 232 -3.07 -21.49 -7.48
N ASP A 233 -2.40 -20.95 -8.51
CA ASP A 233 -2.30 -19.52 -8.77
C ASP A 233 -3.67 -18.85 -8.96
N VAL A 234 -4.61 -19.53 -9.63
CA VAL A 234 -5.97 -18.99 -9.84
C VAL A 234 -6.70 -18.82 -8.51
N ILE A 235 -6.64 -19.84 -7.63
CA ILE A 235 -7.26 -19.79 -6.30
C ILE A 235 -6.57 -18.72 -5.44
N GLN A 236 -5.23 -18.67 -5.45
CA GLN A 236 -4.45 -17.69 -4.71
C GLN A 236 -4.74 -16.27 -5.19
N THR A 237 -4.89 -16.04 -6.48
CA THR A 237 -5.24 -14.72 -7.03
C THR A 237 -6.57 -14.21 -6.46
N ALA A 238 -7.59 -15.06 -6.38
CA ALA A 238 -8.86 -14.70 -5.75
C ALA A 238 -8.69 -14.36 -4.27
N LEU A 239 -7.92 -15.17 -3.52
CA LEU A 239 -7.63 -14.92 -2.11
C LEU A 239 -6.87 -13.61 -1.90
N ILE A 240 -5.91 -13.28 -2.76
CA ILE A 240 -5.12 -12.04 -2.68
C ILE A 240 -6.01 -10.83 -2.93
N ILE A 241 -6.90 -10.89 -3.93
CA ILE A 241 -7.84 -9.80 -4.21
C ILE A 241 -8.76 -9.57 -3.01
N VAL A 242 -9.33 -10.64 -2.44
CA VAL A 242 -10.18 -10.54 -1.24
C VAL A 242 -9.37 -9.99 -0.06
N ALA A 243 -8.15 -10.46 0.16
CA ALA A 243 -7.29 -9.97 1.23
C ALA A 243 -6.97 -8.48 1.09
N MET A 244 -6.61 -8.02 -0.13
CA MET A 244 -6.36 -6.59 -0.40
C MET A 244 -7.62 -5.75 -0.17
N LEU A 245 -8.78 -6.20 -0.65
CA LEU A 245 -10.05 -5.50 -0.44
C LEU A 245 -10.41 -5.41 1.04
N VAL A 246 -10.27 -6.50 1.80
CA VAL A 246 -10.53 -6.53 3.24
C VAL A 246 -9.62 -5.55 3.97
N VAL A 247 -8.31 -5.61 3.75
CA VAL A 247 -7.37 -4.73 4.45
C VAL A 247 -7.61 -3.27 4.09
N ALA A 248 -7.80 -2.96 2.81
CA ALA A 248 -8.14 -1.60 2.38
C ALA A 248 -9.44 -1.11 3.03
N TRP A 249 -10.50 -1.93 3.00
CA TRP A 249 -11.78 -1.59 3.61
C TRP A 249 -11.67 -1.36 5.12
N CYS A 250 -10.92 -2.19 5.85
CA CYS A 250 -10.71 -2.01 7.28
C CYS A 250 -9.94 -0.72 7.58
N THR A 251 -8.89 -0.42 6.81
CA THR A 251 -8.08 0.78 6.99
C THR A 251 -8.84 2.05 6.67
N PHE A 252 -9.56 2.10 5.54
CA PHE A 252 -10.30 3.29 5.13
C PHE A 252 -11.55 3.55 5.98
N ASN A 253 -12.19 2.51 6.52
CA ASN A 253 -13.31 2.68 7.46
C ASN A 253 -12.86 2.86 8.91
N HIS A 254 -11.56 2.88 9.19
CA HIS A 254 -11.07 3.19 10.51
C HIS A 254 -11.51 4.62 10.89
N ASN A 255 -11.99 4.80 12.12
CA ASN A 255 -12.61 6.05 12.58
C ASN A 255 -11.69 7.29 12.44
N GLN A 256 -10.38 7.11 12.61
CA GLN A 256 -9.36 8.16 12.46
C GLN A 256 -8.92 8.40 11.00
N MET A 257 -9.30 7.51 10.08
CA MET A 257 -8.93 7.62 8.66
C MET A 257 -10.07 8.16 7.81
N GLY A 258 -11.31 7.71 8.01
CA GLY A 258 -12.49 8.34 7.40
C GLY A 258 -12.56 8.31 5.86
N GLY A 259 -11.85 7.39 5.20
CA GLY A 259 -11.93 7.17 3.76
C GLY A 259 -10.86 7.85 2.91
N TRP A 260 -11.06 7.81 1.58
CA TRP A 260 -10.08 8.27 0.59
C TRP A 260 -9.94 9.80 0.56
N GLU A 261 -11.03 10.54 0.73
CA GLU A 261 -10.99 12.01 0.71
C GLU A 261 -10.16 12.55 1.88
N VAL A 262 -10.33 11.96 3.06
CA VAL A 262 -9.55 12.31 4.25
C VAL A 262 -8.08 11.91 4.09
N LEU A 263 -7.78 10.77 3.43
CA LEU A 263 -6.40 10.43 3.04
C LEU A 263 -5.76 11.54 2.22
N MET A 264 -6.45 12.00 1.18
CA MET A 264 -5.96 13.06 0.32
C MET A 264 -5.78 14.36 1.11
N ALA A 265 -6.71 14.72 2.00
CA ALA A 265 -6.60 15.93 2.83
C ALA A 265 -5.43 15.88 3.84
N PHE A 266 -5.11 14.70 4.39
CA PHE A 266 -3.87 14.51 5.15
C PHE A 266 -2.64 14.72 4.26
N ASP A 267 -2.63 14.10 3.08
CA ASP A 267 -1.47 14.08 2.21
C ASP A 267 -1.17 15.44 1.56
N THR A 268 -2.21 16.20 1.20
CA THR A 268 -2.14 17.58 0.68
C THR A 268 -1.92 18.63 1.78
N ASN A 269 -1.72 18.19 3.03
CA ASN A 269 -1.40 19.04 4.18
C ASN A 269 -2.56 19.99 4.58
N GLU A 270 -3.80 19.68 4.20
CA GLU A 270 -5.00 20.38 4.65
C GLU A 270 -5.27 20.10 6.14
N LEU A 271 -5.01 18.86 6.57
CA LEU A 271 -5.16 18.40 7.96
C LEU A 271 -3.86 18.50 8.79
N LYS A 272 -2.96 19.43 8.41
CA LYS A 272 -1.64 19.61 9.05
C LYS A 272 -1.67 19.83 10.57
N HIS A 273 -2.81 20.30 11.10
CA HIS A 273 -3.02 20.55 12.52
C HIS A 273 -3.18 19.24 13.32
N ILE A 274 -3.56 18.14 12.66
CA ILE A 274 -3.63 16.79 13.24
C ILE A 274 -2.33 16.03 12.95
N THR A 275 -1.92 15.99 11.68
CA THR A 275 -0.69 15.31 11.26
C THR A 275 -0.10 16.03 10.06
N PRO A 276 1.20 16.38 10.09
CA PRO A 276 1.86 16.99 8.94
C PRO A 276 1.79 16.10 7.69
N GLY A 277 1.33 16.67 6.58
CA GLY A 277 1.28 16.01 5.29
C GLY A 277 2.69 15.76 4.72
N LYS A 278 2.82 14.70 3.93
CA LYS A 278 4.08 14.26 3.30
C LYS A 278 4.06 14.18 1.78
N ASP A 279 2.93 14.46 1.13
CA ASP A 279 2.78 14.43 -0.34
C ASP A 279 3.28 13.08 -0.92
N LEU A 280 2.82 11.98 -0.30
CA LEU A 280 3.20 10.60 -0.61
C LEU A 280 2.44 10.06 -1.82
N MET A 281 1.27 10.62 -2.15
CA MET A 281 0.51 10.33 -3.36
C MET A 281 1.07 11.05 -4.60
N HIS A 282 2.11 11.87 -4.43
CA HIS A 282 2.70 12.66 -5.50
C HIS A 282 3.52 11.79 -6.46
N LEU A 283 3.17 11.77 -7.75
CA LEU A 283 3.80 10.89 -8.74
C LEU A 283 5.11 11.47 -9.30
N TYR A 284 5.20 12.78 -9.46
CA TYR A 284 6.31 13.47 -10.13
C TYR A 284 7.27 14.18 -9.17
N LYS A 285 8.04 13.40 -8.38
CA LYS A 285 9.10 13.96 -7.52
C LYS A 285 10.22 14.63 -8.32
N PRO A 286 10.96 15.60 -7.74
CA PRO A 286 12.03 16.33 -8.43
C PRO A 286 13.03 15.45 -9.19
N MET A 287 13.65 16.00 -10.25
CA MET A 287 14.57 15.26 -11.12
C MET A 287 15.82 14.74 -10.39
N ASN A 288 16.21 15.40 -9.31
CA ASN A 288 17.34 15.07 -8.46
C ASN A 288 16.92 14.32 -7.18
N ASP A 289 15.66 13.86 -7.08
CA ASP A 289 15.22 13.05 -5.95
C ASP A 289 16.10 11.79 -5.86
N PRO A 290 16.66 11.49 -4.67
CA PRO A 290 17.63 10.41 -4.52
C PRO A 290 16.99 9.02 -4.73
N GLN A 291 15.69 8.86 -4.50
CA GLN A 291 15.00 7.57 -4.54
C GLN A 291 14.15 7.40 -5.80
N PHE A 292 13.26 8.35 -6.08
CA PHE A 292 12.22 8.23 -7.12
C PHE A 292 12.13 9.45 -8.03
N PRO A 293 13.22 9.87 -8.71
CA PRO A 293 13.18 11.03 -9.59
C PRO A 293 12.27 10.76 -10.79
N TRP A 294 11.35 11.68 -11.08
CA TRP A 294 10.31 11.42 -12.10
C TRP A 294 10.89 11.08 -13.48
N THR A 295 12.01 11.68 -13.88
CA THR A 295 12.67 11.37 -15.16
C THR A 295 13.30 9.97 -15.14
N GLY A 296 13.81 9.51 -14.00
CA GLY A 296 14.32 8.15 -13.82
C GLY A 296 13.19 7.13 -13.83
N MET A 297 12.08 7.45 -13.16
CA MET A 297 10.86 6.65 -13.18
C MET A 297 10.28 6.55 -14.61
N LEU A 298 10.23 7.64 -15.37
CA LEU A 298 9.72 7.59 -16.74
C LEU A 298 10.64 6.81 -17.69
N SER A 299 11.97 6.92 -17.51
CA SER A 299 12.95 6.36 -18.45
C SER A 299 13.47 4.98 -18.05
N GLY A 300 14.11 4.87 -16.88
CA GLY A 300 14.71 3.63 -16.38
C GLY A 300 13.69 2.58 -16.02
N VAL A 301 12.64 2.96 -15.28
CA VAL A 301 11.59 1.99 -14.91
C VAL A 301 10.83 1.51 -16.14
N LEU A 302 10.66 2.32 -17.19
CA LEU A 302 10.12 1.86 -18.48
C LEU A 302 10.97 0.74 -19.08
N VAL A 303 12.30 0.89 -19.11
CA VAL A 303 13.22 -0.17 -19.57
C VAL A 303 13.04 -1.45 -18.73
N LEU A 304 12.98 -1.30 -17.40
CA LEU A 304 12.75 -2.43 -16.50
C LEU A 304 11.39 -3.11 -16.74
N HIS A 305 10.36 -2.35 -17.10
CA HIS A 305 9.04 -2.88 -17.44
C HIS A 305 9.04 -3.65 -18.76
N ILE A 306 9.78 -3.19 -19.78
CA ILE A 306 9.94 -3.95 -21.04
C ILE A 306 10.54 -5.32 -20.74
N TYR A 307 11.55 -5.39 -19.88
CA TYR A 307 12.08 -6.68 -19.41
C TYR A 307 11.02 -7.49 -18.67
N TYR A 308 10.43 -6.91 -17.63
CA TYR A 308 9.56 -7.63 -16.71
C TYR A 308 8.34 -8.24 -17.42
N TRP A 309 7.72 -7.51 -18.35
CA TRP A 309 6.52 -7.96 -19.06
C TRP A 309 6.82 -8.67 -20.38
N GLY A 310 7.88 -8.27 -21.07
CA GLY A 310 8.17 -8.74 -22.43
C GLY A 310 9.23 -9.83 -22.54
N ALA A 311 10.18 -9.89 -21.60
CA ALA A 311 11.34 -10.79 -21.69
C ALA A 311 11.51 -11.73 -20.50
N ASN A 312 10.84 -11.46 -19.38
CA ASN A 312 10.96 -12.24 -18.17
C ASN A 312 10.25 -13.59 -18.32
N GLN A 313 11.04 -14.67 -18.18
CA GLN A 313 10.60 -16.02 -18.52
C GLN A 313 9.36 -16.47 -17.75
N PHE A 314 9.25 -16.17 -16.45
CA PHE A 314 8.10 -16.65 -15.67
C PHE A 314 6.77 -15.95 -16.03
N ILE A 315 6.83 -14.73 -16.58
CA ILE A 315 5.65 -14.02 -17.08
C ILE A 315 5.31 -14.50 -18.49
N VAL A 316 6.31 -14.54 -19.38
CA VAL A 316 6.12 -14.92 -20.78
C VAL A 316 5.64 -16.38 -20.90
N GLN A 317 6.15 -17.29 -20.07
CA GLN A 317 5.70 -18.69 -20.05
C GLN A 317 4.20 -18.83 -19.80
N ARG A 318 3.60 -18.00 -18.95
CA ARG A 318 2.15 -18.02 -18.68
C ARG A 318 1.35 -17.59 -19.92
N ALA A 319 1.82 -16.58 -20.66
CA ALA A 319 1.20 -16.16 -21.90
C ALA A 319 1.34 -17.22 -23.01
N LEU A 320 2.49 -17.89 -23.10
CA LEU A 320 2.73 -18.97 -24.06
C LEU A 320 1.93 -20.25 -23.77
N ALA A 321 1.52 -20.45 -22.51
CA ALA A 321 0.67 -21.57 -22.11
C ALA A 321 -0.83 -21.35 -22.41
N ALA A 322 -1.21 -20.18 -22.94
CA ALA A 322 -2.59 -19.91 -23.34
C ALA A 322 -3.01 -20.79 -24.52
N ARG A 323 -4.32 -21.11 -24.59
CA ARG A 323 -4.89 -21.98 -25.65
C ARG A 323 -4.85 -21.32 -27.02
N SER A 324 -4.90 -20.00 -27.07
CA SER A 324 -4.87 -19.20 -28.28
C SER A 324 -4.21 -17.85 -28.03
N LEU A 325 -3.77 -17.20 -29.11
CA LEU A 325 -3.24 -15.84 -29.05
C LEU A 325 -4.27 -14.84 -28.52
N ASN A 326 -5.55 -15.04 -28.83
CA ASN A 326 -6.63 -14.19 -28.33
C ASN A 326 -6.77 -14.31 -26.80
N ASP A 327 -6.73 -15.54 -26.28
CA ASP A 327 -6.78 -15.77 -24.82
C ASP A 327 -5.58 -15.16 -24.12
N ALA A 328 -4.37 -15.25 -24.71
CA ALA A 328 -3.18 -14.61 -24.18
C ALA A 328 -3.34 -13.08 -24.11
N ARG A 329 -3.86 -12.45 -25.17
CA ARG A 329 -4.08 -10.99 -25.21
C ARG A 329 -5.11 -10.52 -24.21
N ILE A 330 -6.27 -11.18 -24.16
CA ILE A 330 -7.33 -10.86 -23.19
C ILE A 330 -6.78 -11.05 -21.77
N GLY A 331 -6.07 -12.16 -21.50
CA GLY A 331 -5.45 -12.41 -20.20
C GLY A 331 -4.48 -11.30 -19.76
N ILE A 332 -3.64 -10.81 -20.67
CA ILE A 332 -2.71 -9.68 -20.40
C ILE A 332 -3.49 -8.38 -20.12
N ILE A 333 -4.54 -8.10 -20.89
CA ILE A 333 -5.39 -6.91 -20.69
C ILE A 333 -6.11 -6.99 -19.33
N THR A 334 -6.67 -8.15 -18.98
CA THR A 334 -7.30 -8.39 -17.68
C THR A 334 -6.31 -8.20 -16.53
N ALA A 335 -5.07 -8.70 -16.66
CA ALA A 335 -4.01 -8.46 -15.68
C ALA A 335 -3.69 -6.96 -15.57
N GLY A 336 -3.73 -6.22 -16.68
CA GLY A 336 -3.62 -4.76 -16.70
C GLY A 336 -4.71 -4.06 -15.88
N PHE A 337 -5.96 -4.48 -16.00
CA PHE A 337 -7.05 -3.92 -15.20
C PHE A 337 -6.88 -4.19 -13.70
N PHE A 338 -6.48 -5.40 -13.31
CA PHE A 338 -6.18 -5.70 -11.91
C PHE A 338 -5.06 -4.82 -11.34
N LYS A 339 -4.07 -4.46 -12.16
CA LYS A 339 -3.00 -3.55 -11.74
C LYS A 339 -3.48 -2.13 -11.48
N LEU A 340 -4.55 -1.67 -12.14
CA LEU A 340 -5.11 -0.35 -11.87
C LEU A 340 -5.69 -0.25 -10.45
N LEU A 341 -5.94 -1.38 -9.77
CA LEU A 341 -6.39 -1.41 -8.38
C LEU A 341 -5.25 -1.22 -7.37
N ILE A 342 -4.00 -1.51 -7.75
CA ILE A 342 -2.83 -1.49 -6.84
C ILE A 342 -2.61 -0.11 -6.20
N PRO A 343 -2.68 1.02 -6.94
CA PRO A 343 -2.53 2.35 -6.33
C PRO A 343 -3.52 2.63 -5.20
N PHE A 344 -4.75 2.10 -5.29
CA PHE A 344 -5.80 2.35 -4.30
C PHE A 344 -5.78 1.35 -3.15
N LEU A 345 -5.77 0.05 -3.48
CA LEU A 345 -5.92 -1.03 -2.50
C LEU A 345 -4.62 -1.40 -1.79
N SER A 346 -3.46 -1.12 -2.39
CA SER A 346 -2.16 -1.44 -1.79
C SER A 346 -1.42 -0.17 -1.39
N ILE A 347 -1.12 0.73 -2.34
CA ILE A 347 -0.30 1.91 -2.07
C ILE A 347 -1.07 2.88 -1.18
N GLY A 348 -2.30 3.24 -1.56
CA GLY A 348 -3.17 4.12 -0.77
C GLY A 348 -3.46 3.57 0.62
N THR A 349 -3.61 2.25 0.75
CA THR A 349 -3.76 1.61 2.08
C THR A 349 -2.49 1.71 2.93
N GLY A 350 -1.30 1.60 2.34
CA GLY A 350 -0.03 1.81 3.04
C GLY A 350 0.19 3.26 3.47
N ILE A 351 -0.24 4.23 2.65
CA ILE A 351 -0.17 5.66 2.98
C ILE A 351 -1.20 6.01 4.06
N ALA A 352 -2.42 5.46 3.97
CA ALA A 352 -3.43 5.57 5.03
C ALA A 352 -2.92 4.99 6.35
N ALA A 353 -2.24 3.84 6.32
CA ALA A 353 -1.59 3.28 7.50
C ALA A 353 -0.55 4.23 8.10
N TYR A 354 0.25 4.89 7.26
CA TYR A 354 1.22 5.87 7.72
C TYR A 354 0.54 7.00 8.51
N TYR A 355 -0.48 7.64 7.95
CA TYR A 355 -1.19 8.73 8.64
C TYR A 355 -1.96 8.26 9.88
N LEU A 356 -2.54 7.05 9.81
CA LEU A 356 -3.20 6.44 10.96
C LEU A 356 -2.22 6.22 12.12
N PHE A 357 -1.06 5.63 11.86
CA PHE A 357 -0.09 5.30 12.90
C PHE A 357 0.70 6.50 13.42
N GLN A 358 0.84 7.58 12.66
CA GLN A 358 1.31 8.85 13.21
C GLN A 358 0.38 9.39 14.31
N GLN A 359 -0.93 9.13 14.20
CA GLN A 359 -1.91 9.57 15.18
C GLN A 359 -2.01 8.60 16.38
N THR A 360 -2.00 7.28 16.13
CA THR A 360 -2.16 6.29 17.22
C THR A 360 -0.87 5.97 17.96
N MET A 361 0.28 6.09 17.29
CA MET A 361 1.60 5.76 17.82
C MET A 361 2.59 6.92 17.59
N PRO A 362 2.32 8.10 18.18
CA PRO A 362 3.16 9.27 17.96
C PRO A 362 4.59 9.01 18.44
N GLY A 363 5.57 9.34 17.59
CA GLY A 363 7.00 9.16 17.90
C GLY A 363 7.56 7.77 17.60
N VAL A 364 6.74 6.81 17.14
CA VAL A 364 7.22 5.48 16.72
C VAL A 364 7.61 5.51 15.24
N GLU A 365 8.86 5.17 14.94
CA GLU A 365 9.31 5.03 13.55
C GLU A 365 8.75 3.72 12.96
N LEU A 366 7.80 3.85 12.03
CA LEU A 366 7.28 2.71 11.28
C LEU A 366 8.11 2.49 10.02
N ALA A 367 8.85 1.38 9.99
CA ALA A 367 9.54 0.98 8.78
C ALA A 367 8.52 0.59 7.69
N ALA A 368 8.78 0.99 6.43
CA ALA A 368 7.84 0.79 5.32
C ALA A 368 7.35 -0.67 5.19
N ASP A 369 8.28 -1.63 5.26
CA ASP A 369 7.96 -3.07 5.15
C ASP A 369 7.25 -3.64 6.39
N THR A 370 7.17 -2.89 7.50
CA THR A 370 6.44 -3.28 8.73
C THR A 370 5.02 -2.72 8.79
N ALA A 371 4.65 -1.79 7.90
CA ALA A 371 3.34 -1.17 7.89
C ALA A 371 2.19 -2.19 7.74
N PHE A 372 2.33 -3.15 6.83
CA PHE A 372 1.32 -4.19 6.64
C PHE A 372 1.17 -5.11 7.87
N PRO A 373 2.26 -5.68 8.44
CA PRO A 373 2.20 -6.39 9.72
C PRO A 373 1.49 -5.61 10.84
N VAL A 374 1.78 -4.31 10.99
CA VAL A 374 1.17 -3.47 12.02
C VAL A 374 -0.31 -3.22 11.72
N LEU A 375 -0.70 -2.97 10.46
CA LEU A 375 -2.11 -2.93 10.04
C LEU A 375 -2.87 -4.20 10.44
N MET A 376 -2.27 -5.37 10.23
CA MET A 376 -2.90 -6.63 10.61
C MET A 376 -3.17 -6.70 12.11
N ARG A 377 -2.22 -6.26 12.93
CA ARG A 377 -2.32 -6.29 14.40
C ARG A 377 -3.27 -5.22 14.96
N GLU A 378 -3.18 -4.00 14.44
CA GLU A 378 -3.82 -2.82 15.03
C GLU A 378 -5.18 -2.49 14.42
N VAL A 379 -5.44 -2.93 13.19
CA VAL A 379 -6.65 -2.58 12.46
C VAL A 379 -7.50 -3.81 12.18
N VAL A 380 -6.90 -4.89 11.68
CA VAL A 380 -7.66 -6.07 11.23
C VAL A 380 -7.99 -7.02 12.38
N ALA A 381 -7.03 -7.33 13.25
CA ALA A 381 -7.24 -8.25 14.37
C ALA A 381 -8.27 -7.75 15.41
N PRO A 382 -8.32 -6.45 15.78
CA PRO A 382 -9.26 -5.95 16.78
C PRO A 382 -10.73 -6.01 16.35
N LEU A 383 -11.02 -6.20 15.05
CA LEU A 383 -12.38 -6.44 14.56
C LEU A 383 -12.97 -7.76 15.10
N ALA A 384 -12.13 -8.65 15.66
CA ALA A 384 -12.52 -9.90 16.30
C ALA A 384 -13.40 -10.82 15.41
N MET A 385 -13.36 -10.65 14.09
CA MET A 385 -14.09 -11.48 13.14
C MET A 385 -13.37 -12.84 12.98
N PRO A 386 -14.03 -13.96 13.30
CA PRO A 386 -13.41 -15.28 13.21
C PRO A 386 -12.84 -15.55 11.81
N GLY A 387 -11.55 -15.89 11.74
CA GLY A 387 -10.88 -16.28 10.49
C GLY A 387 -10.43 -15.14 9.58
N LEU A 388 -10.75 -13.87 9.87
CA LEU A 388 -10.38 -12.73 9.00
C LEU A 388 -8.85 -12.57 8.85
N VAL A 389 -8.14 -12.58 9.98
CA VAL A 389 -6.66 -12.54 9.99
C VAL A 389 -6.08 -13.73 9.22
N GLY A 390 -6.69 -14.91 9.40
CA GLY A 390 -6.30 -16.13 8.68
C GLY A 390 -6.54 -16.04 7.17
N LEU A 391 -7.65 -15.44 6.74
CA LEU A 391 -7.98 -15.20 5.33
C LEU A 391 -6.96 -14.27 4.67
N VAL A 392 -6.64 -13.15 5.32
CA VAL A 392 -5.64 -12.20 4.82
C VAL A 392 -4.25 -12.83 4.79
N ALA A 393 -3.87 -13.56 5.85
CA ALA A 393 -2.62 -14.29 5.90
C ALA A 393 -2.54 -15.36 4.79
N ALA A 394 -3.62 -16.09 4.52
CA ALA A 394 -3.68 -17.08 3.44
C ALA A 394 -3.51 -16.43 2.06
N GLY A 395 -4.14 -15.27 1.82
CA GLY A 395 -3.94 -14.49 0.60
C GLY A 395 -2.48 -14.06 0.43
N LEU A 396 -1.87 -13.45 1.46
CA LEU A 396 -0.47 -13.03 1.41
C LEU A 396 0.49 -14.20 1.20
N ILE A 397 0.34 -15.27 1.97
CA ILE A 397 1.16 -16.48 1.83
C ILE A 397 0.99 -17.05 0.42
N GLY A 398 -0.24 -17.13 -0.08
CA GLY A 398 -0.55 -17.51 -1.45
C GLY A 398 0.19 -16.68 -2.50
N ALA A 399 0.19 -15.35 -2.37
CA ALA A 399 0.94 -14.46 -3.29
C ALA A 399 2.43 -14.76 -3.34
N ILE A 400 3.01 -15.03 -2.17
CA ILE A 400 4.44 -15.31 -2.05
C ILE A 400 4.75 -16.68 -2.66
N LEU A 401 3.94 -17.69 -2.35
CA LEU A 401 4.07 -19.04 -2.90
C LEU A 401 4.00 -19.02 -4.44
N SER A 402 3.00 -18.34 -5.02
CA SER A 402 2.82 -18.13 -6.48
C SER A 402 4.00 -17.44 -7.18
N SER A 403 4.74 -16.62 -6.44
CA SER A 403 5.91 -15.94 -6.99
C SER A 403 7.14 -16.84 -6.94
N VAL A 404 7.34 -17.53 -5.81
CA VAL A 404 8.50 -18.39 -5.60
C VAL A 404 8.43 -19.61 -6.52
N ASP A 405 7.31 -20.32 -6.60
CA ASP A 405 7.19 -21.49 -7.47
C ASP A 405 7.44 -21.17 -8.94
N SER A 406 6.92 -20.05 -9.43
CA SER A 406 7.10 -19.56 -10.80
C SER A 406 8.56 -19.25 -11.09
N MET A 407 9.24 -18.55 -10.17
CA MET A 407 10.68 -18.30 -10.29
C MET A 407 11.50 -19.58 -10.28
N MET A 408 11.19 -20.53 -9.38
CA MET A 408 11.90 -21.81 -9.29
C MET A 408 11.70 -22.67 -10.53
N ASN A 409 10.47 -22.75 -11.05
CA ASN A 409 10.16 -23.51 -12.25
C ASN A 409 10.82 -22.91 -13.49
N SER A 410 10.81 -21.59 -13.64
CA SER A 410 11.50 -20.93 -14.76
C SER A 410 13.02 -21.12 -14.68
N ALA A 411 13.63 -20.97 -13.51
CA ALA A 411 15.06 -21.23 -13.32
C ALA A 411 15.43 -22.69 -13.64
N ALA A 412 14.63 -23.65 -13.18
CA ALA A 412 14.83 -25.06 -13.51
C ALA A 412 14.67 -25.34 -15.01
N THR A 413 13.73 -24.68 -15.68
CA THR A 413 13.55 -24.79 -17.13
C THR A 413 14.77 -24.25 -17.89
N LEU A 414 15.30 -23.09 -17.49
CA LEU A 414 16.52 -22.51 -18.08
C LEU A 414 17.71 -23.48 -17.94
N VAL A 415 17.93 -24.04 -16.74
CA VAL A 415 19.04 -24.97 -16.50
C VAL A 415 18.84 -26.30 -17.25
N THR A 416 17.62 -26.82 -17.31
CA THR A 416 17.34 -28.12 -17.96
C THR A 416 17.34 -28.04 -19.49
N PHE A 417 16.59 -27.12 -20.09
CA PHE A 417 16.46 -27.03 -21.54
C PHE A 417 17.57 -26.21 -22.17
N ASP A 418 17.86 -25.02 -21.65
CA ASP A 418 18.77 -24.09 -22.32
C ASP A 418 20.24 -24.41 -22.06
N PHE A 419 20.54 -25.06 -20.93
CA PHE A 419 21.89 -25.48 -20.58
C PHE A 419 22.10 -26.99 -20.72
N TYR A 420 21.43 -27.82 -19.91
CA TYR A 420 21.70 -29.26 -19.86
C TYR A 420 21.37 -29.98 -21.16
N LYS A 421 20.14 -29.83 -21.69
CA LYS A 421 19.76 -30.43 -22.96
C LYS A 421 20.63 -29.91 -24.09
N ARG A 422 20.91 -28.61 -24.13
CA ARG A 422 21.65 -28.00 -25.23
C ARG A 422 23.13 -28.38 -25.28
N PHE A 423 23.81 -28.42 -24.13
CA PHE A 423 25.28 -28.54 -24.08
C PHE A 423 25.79 -29.82 -23.43
N ILE A 424 25.02 -30.48 -22.55
CA ILE A 424 25.47 -31.66 -21.81
C ILE A 424 24.90 -32.94 -22.42
N ASN A 425 23.58 -33.01 -22.61
CA ASN A 425 22.90 -34.17 -23.18
C ASN A 425 21.79 -33.79 -24.18
N PRO A 426 22.14 -33.57 -25.46
CA PRO A 426 21.18 -33.26 -26.55
C PRO A 426 20.08 -34.30 -26.77
N LYS A 427 20.31 -35.55 -26.34
CA LYS A 427 19.37 -36.66 -26.50
C LYS A 427 18.55 -36.92 -25.23
N ALA A 428 18.62 -36.04 -24.22
CA ALA A 428 17.87 -36.20 -22.98
C ALA A 428 16.36 -36.31 -23.25
N THR A 429 15.73 -37.34 -22.68
CA THR A 429 14.29 -37.54 -22.78
C THR A 429 13.55 -36.52 -21.93
N GLU A 430 12.26 -36.28 -22.21
CA GLU A 430 11.45 -35.37 -21.40
C GLU A 430 11.39 -35.79 -19.93
N GLU A 431 11.31 -37.09 -19.66
CA GLU A 431 11.31 -37.61 -18.28
C GLU A 431 12.61 -37.30 -17.54
N GLN A 432 13.76 -37.42 -18.21
CA GLN A 432 15.07 -37.07 -17.63
C GLN A 432 15.14 -35.57 -17.32
N LEU A 433 14.64 -34.72 -18.21
CA LEU A 433 14.62 -33.27 -18.01
C LEU A 433 13.71 -32.88 -16.85
N VAL A 434 12.52 -33.47 -16.74
CA VAL A 434 11.61 -33.24 -15.62
C VAL A 434 12.24 -33.67 -14.31
N ARG A 435 12.88 -34.85 -14.27
CA ARG A 435 13.56 -35.36 -13.06
C ARG A 435 14.70 -34.44 -12.64
N LEU A 436 15.53 -34.00 -13.58
CA LEU A 436 16.60 -33.04 -13.32
C LEU A 436 16.04 -31.70 -12.82
N GLY A 437 14.96 -31.21 -13.43
CA GLY A 437 14.28 -29.97 -13.03
C GLY A 437 13.83 -30.02 -11.57
N LYS A 438 13.26 -31.14 -11.12
CA LYS A 438 12.87 -31.36 -9.72
C LYS A 438 14.05 -31.25 -8.75
N TYR A 439 15.21 -31.82 -9.08
CA TYR A 439 16.41 -31.69 -8.26
C TYR A 439 16.92 -30.25 -8.20
N ILE A 440 16.91 -29.55 -9.33
CA ILE A 440 17.31 -28.14 -9.41
C ILE A 440 16.39 -27.28 -8.54
N ILE A 441 15.07 -27.48 -8.60
CA ILE A 441 14.10 -26.78 -7.75
C ILE A 441 14.43 -27.00 -6.28
N GLY A 442 14.66 -28.25 -5.85
CA GLY A 442 15.02 -28.55 -4.47
C GLY A 442 16.30 -27.83 -4.03
N GLY A 443 17.34 -27.84 -4.87
CA GLY A 443 18.59 -27.12 -4.61
C GLY A 443 18.41 -25.60 -4.53
N LEU A 444 17.62 -25.02 -5.44
CA LEU A 444 17.36 -23.58 -5.45
C LEU A 444 16.53 -23.13 -4.25
N VAL A 445 15.52 -23.91 -3.82
CA VAL A 445 14.71 -23.61 -2.64
C VAL A 445 15.57 -23.63 -1.38
N ILE A 446 16.40 -24.66 -1.18
CA ILE A 446 17.28 -24.76 -0.01
C ILE A 446 18.35 -23.66 -0.05
N GLY A 447 18.98 -23.46 -1.21
CA GLY A 447 20.03 -22.44 -1.38
C GLY A 447 19.51 -21.01 -1.19
N SER A 448 18.34 -20.68 -1.75
CA SER A 448 17.73 -19.35 -1.57
C SER A 448 17.27 -19.12 -0.13
N ALA A 449 16.70 -20.12 0.54
CA ALA A 449 16.37 -20.03 1.96
C ALA A 449 17.61 -19.77 2.83
N PHE A 450 18.68 -20.54 2.60
CA PHE A 450 19.94 -20.39 3.31
C PHE A 450 20.58 -19.02 3.09
N LEU A 451 20.69 -18.58 1.83
CA LEU A 451 21.21 -17.26 1.50
C LEU A 451 20.35 -16.15 2.11
N THR A 452 19.03 -16.32 2.14
CA THR A 452 18.13 -15.30 2.71
C THR A 452 18.35 -15.13 4.21
N ILE A 453 18.54 -16.23 4.94
CA ILE A 453 18.78 -16.22 6.40
C ILE A 453 20.11 -15.53 6.73
N ILE A 454 21.13 -15.68 5.88
CA ILE A 454 22.47 -15.14 6.13
C ILE A 454 22.59 -13.67 5.71
N ILE A 455 22.04 -13.33 4.54
CA ILE A 455 22.28 -12.04 3.90
C ILE A 455 21.29 -10.97 4.37
N PHE A 456 20.01 -11.34 4.57
CA PHE A 456 18.96 -10.36 4.81
C PHE A 456 18.57 -10.26 6.29
N ASP A 457 18.71 -9.05 6.81
CA ASP A 457 18.20 -8.68 8.13
C ASP A 457 16.72 -8.22 8.03
N PRO A 458 15.80 -8.77 8.82
CA PRO A 458 14.41 -8.31 8.84
C PRO A 458 14.22 -6.90 9.40
N ASN A 459 15.24 -6.26 9.99
CA ASN A 459 15.16 -4.93 10.60
C ASN A 459 15.98 -3.86 9.85
N THR A 460 16.37 -4.10 8.59
CA THR A 460 17.03 -3.07 7.75
C THR A 460 16.19 -1.79 7.63
N LYS A 461 16.85 -0.64 7.46
CA LYS A 461 16.18 0.63 7.16
C LYS A 461 15.83 0.80 5.68
N GLU A 462 16.66 0.25 4.78
CA GLU A 462 16.36 0.24 3.35
C GLU A 462 15.17 -0.70 3.08
N PRO A 463 14.11 -0.22 2.41
CA PRO A 463 12.98 -1.07 2.00
C PRO A 463 13.46 -2.19 1.08
N PHE A 464 12.95 -3.41 1.31
CA PHE A 464 13.38 -4.58 0.56
C PHE A 464 13.17 -4.44 -0.95
N PHE A 465 12.08 -3.79 -1.36
CA PHE A 465 11.79 -3.53 -2.78
C PHE A 465 12.87 -2.66 -3.43
N GLU A 466 13.28 -1.56 -2.77
CA GLU A 466 14.35 -0.68 -3.27
C GLU A 466 15.67 -1.43 -3.42
N TYR A 467 16.04 -2.23 -2.41
CA TYR A 467 17.24 -3.05 -2.45
C TYR A 467 17.24 -4.01 -3.65
N VAL A 468 16.18 -4.80 -3.81
CA VAL A 468 16.08 -5.78 -4.90
C VAL A 468 16.06 -5.09 -6.25
N ALA A 469 15.24 -4.05 -6.42
CA ALA A 469 15.13 -3.31 -7.68
C ALA A 469 16.46 -2.70 -8.09
N LYS A 470 17.21 -2.09 -7.16
CA LYS A 470 18.53 -1.51 -7.40
C LYS A 470 19.59 -2.52 -7.82
N HIS A 471 19.55 -3.74 -7.29
CA HIS A 471 20.52 -4.78 -7.64
C HIS A 471 20.14 -5.51 -8.92
N GLN A 472 18.86 -5.85 -9.07
CA GLN A 472 18.34 -6.53 -10.25
C GLN A 472 18.48 -5.67 -11.51
N SER A 473 18.24 -4.36 -11.40
CA SER A 473 18.27 -3.44 -12.53
C SER A 473 19.62 -3.36 -13.24
N LYS A 474 20.73 -3.61 -12.52
CA LYS A 474 22.09 -3.62 -13.07
C LYS A 474 22.34 -4.71 -14.12
N LEU A 475 21.50 -5.74 -14.15
CA LEU A 475 21.63 -6.88 -15.07
C LEU A 475 20.66 -6.79 -16.27
N ILE A 476 19.71 -5.86 -16.24
CA ILE A 476 18.57 -5.86 -17.16
C ILE A 476 18.82 -5.04 -18.44
N SER A 477 19.49 -3.91 -18.33
CA SER A 477 19.59 -2.90 -19.40
C SER A 477 20.07 -3.47 -20.75
N GLY A 478 21.18 -4.22 -20.74
CA GLY A 478 21.74 -4.84 -21.95
C GLY A 478 20.88 -5.96 -22.53
N ILE A 479 20.16 -6.70 -21.68
CA ILE A 479 19.21 -7.74 -22.10
C ILE A 479 18.05 -7.10 -22.86
N VAL A 480 17.49 -6.00 -22.33
CA VAL A 480 16.40 -5.28 -22.99
C VAL A 480 16.86 -4.70 -24.33
N ALA A 481 18.06 -4.13 -24.40
CA ALA A 481 18.62 -3.63 -25.65
C ALA A 481 18.78 -4.74 -26.70
N ALA A 482 19.31 -5.90 -26.32
CA ALA A 482 19.39 -7.06 -27.19
C ALA A 482 18.01 -7.55 -27.67
N PHE A 483 17.04 -7.61 -26.77
CA PHE A 483 15.68 -8.07 -27.06
C PHE A 483 14.91 -7.11 -27.98
N VAL A 484 14.90 -5.82 -27.66
CA VAL A 484 14.21 -4.78 -28.45
C VAL A 484 14.80 -4.71 -29.86
N LEU A 485 16.12 -4.68 -30.01
CA LEU A 485 16.73 -4.66 -31.35
C LEU A 485 16.50 -5.98 -32.10
N GLY A 486 16.62 -7.13 -31.43
CA GLY A 486 16.36 -8.43 -32.04
C GLY A 486 14.92 -8.57 -32.56
N MET A 487 13.94 -7.93 -31.91
CA MET A 487 12.57 -7.88 -32.40
C MET A 487 12.37 -6.85 -33.52
N LEU A 488 12.97 -5.65 -33.38
CA LEU A 488 12.66 -4.48 -34.22
C LEU A 488 13.52 -4.33 -35.47
N TRP A 489 14.74 -4.87 -35.48
CA TRP A 489 15.73 -4.64 -36.53
C TRP A 489 16.32 -5.93 -37.08
N ARG A 490 16.19 -6.12 -38.40
CA ARG A 490 16.70 -7.30 -39.11
C ARG A 490 18.23 -7.40 -39.12
N GLY A 491 18.93 -6.28 -38.94
CA GLY A 491 20.39 -6.25 -38.97
C GLY A 491 21.06 -6.71 -37.67
N THR A 492 20.30 -7.01 -36.61
CA THR A 492 20.86 -7.46 -35.35
C THR A 492 21.52 -8.83 -35.49
N THR A 493 22.73 -8.97 -34.93
CA THR A 493 23.48 -10.23 -34.93
C THR A 493 23.59 -10.83 -33.53
N ALA A 494 23.92 -12.11 -33.43
CA ALA A 494 24.15 -12.77 -32.14
C ALA A 494 25.33 -12.13 -31.38
N ALA A 495 26.38 -11.71 -32.10
CA ALA A 495 27.52 -11.01 -31.53
C ALA A 495 27.13 -9.62 -31.01
N GLY A 496 26.30 -8.88 -31.74
CA GLY A 496 25.77 -7.59 -31.30
C GLY A 496 24.89 -7.72 -30.06
N GLY A 497 24.00 -8.71 -30.02
CA GLY A 497 23.19 -9.02 -28.85
C GLY A 497 24.03 -9.38 -27.62
N PHE A 498 25.04 -10.25 -27.77
CA PHE A 498 25.94 -10.60 -26.69
C PHE A 498 26.75 -9.39 -26.18
N ALA A 499 27.32 -8.60 -27.09
CA ALA A 499 28.05 -7.38 -26.74
C ALA A 499 27.14 -6.40 -25.97
N SER A 500 25.89 -6.24 -26.39
CA SER A 500 24.88 -5.43 -25.69
C SER A 500 24.70 -5.85 -24.23
N ILE A 501 24.58 -7.16 -23.97
CA ILE A 501 24.38 -7.70 -22.62
C ILE A 501 25.60 -7.43 -21.74
N VAL A 502 26.80 -7.73 -22.25
CA VAL A 502 28.06 -7.50 -21.51
C VAL A 502 28.27 -6.02 -21.22
N THR A 503 28.06 -5.16 -22.23
CA THR A 503 28.15 -3.70 -22.06
C THR A 503 27.13 -3.18 -21.05
N GLY A 504 25.88 -3.65 -21.08
CA GLY A 504 24.85 -3.23 -20.15
C GLY A 504 25.22 -3.50 -18.70
N VAL A 505 25.76 -4.69 -18.41
CA VAL A 505 26.29 -5.04 -17.09
C VAL A 505 27.47 -4.14 -16.73
N ALA A 506 28.47 -4.04 -17.61
CA ALA A 506 29.67 -3.24 -17.36
C ALA A 506 29.33 -1.78 -17.05
N VAL A 507 28.52 -1.14 -17.88
CA VAL A 507 28.08 0.25 -17.70
C VAL A 507 27.25 0.41 -16.42
N SER A 508 26.37 -0.53 -16.09
CA SER A 508 25.54 -0.43 -14.88
C SER A 508 26.36 -0.46 -13.59
N TYR A 509 27.54 -1.08 -13.59
CA TYR A 509 28.46 -1.06 -12.44
C TYR A 509 29.45 0.12 -12.47
N THR A 510 29.93 0.53 -13.64
CA THR A 510 30.96 1.58 -13.74
C THR A 510 30.40 3.00 -13.80
N LEU A 511 29.23 3.20 -14.42
CA LEU A 511 28.63 4.52 -14.61
C LEU A 511 28.39 5.27 -13.29
N PRO A 512 27.84 4.66 -12.21
CA PRO A 512 27.68 5.37 -10.95
C PRO A 512 29.01 5.82 -10.33
N LEU A 513 30.09 5.05 -10.51
CA LEU A 513 31.43 5.39 -10.03
C LEU A 513 32.03 6.55 -10.83
N LEU A 514 31.92 6.49 -12.15
CA LEU A 514 32.37 7.56 -13.05
C LEU A 514 31.59 8.85 -12.79
N TYR A 515 30.26 8.76 -12.66
CA TYR A 515 29.42 9.91 -12.33
C TYR A 515 29.85 10.55 -11.01
N GLY A 516 30.02 9.76 -9.95
CA GLY A 516 30.48 10.26 -8.66
C GLY A 516 31.86 10.93 -8.72
N SER A 517 32.77 10.43 -9.56
CA SER A 517 34.08 11.07 -9.77
C SER A 517 34.00 12.42 -10.49
N VAL A 518 33.03 12.59 -11.38
CA VAL A 518 32.79 13.83 -12.13
C VAL A 518 32.08 14.87 -11.24
N THR A 519 31.06 14.45 -10.49
CA THR A 519 30.29 15.34 -9.60
C THR A 519 31.06 15.76 -8.34
N ALA A 520 32.13 15.04 -7.97
CA ALA A 520 33.05 15.47 -6.93
C ALA A 520 33.90 16.70 -7.31
N GLY A 521 33.94 17.08 -8.59
CA GLY A 521 34.63 18.28 -9.05
C GLY A 521 33.90 19.57 -8.70
N THR A 522 34.63 20.69 -8.61
CA THR A 522 34.05 22.02 -8.32
C THR A 522 33.73 22.86 -9.56
N GLY A 523 33.93 22.32 -10.77
CA GLY A 523 33.67 23.02 -12.02
C GLY A 523 32.18 23.20 -12.32
N ALA A 524 31.83 24.19 -13.16
CA ALA A 524 30.45 24.50 -13.53
C ALA A 524 29.67 23.27 -14.05
N PHE A 525 30.31 22.45 -14.89
CA PHE A 525 29.70 21.21 -15.40
C PHE A 525 29.32 20.21 -14.29
N ALA A 526 30.14 20.08 -13.25
CA ALA A 526 29.86 19.20 -12.12
C ALA A 526 28.71 19.73 -11.26
N GLN A 527 28.64 21.04 -11.06
CA GLN A 527 27.53 21.70 -10.36
C GLN A 527 26.21 21.56 -11.12
N ASP A 528 26.23 21.76 -12.45
CA ASP A 528 25.05 21.60 -13.29
C ASP A 528 24.51 20.17 -13.22
N LEU A 529 25.38 19.16 -13.38
CA LEU A 529 24.98 17.76 -13.25
C LEU A 529 24.41 17.43 -11.88
N THR A 530 25.05 17.90 -10.81
CA THR A 530 24.59 17.69 -9.43
C THR A 530 23.23 18.33 -9.18
N SER A 531 23.00 19.54 -9.70
CA SER A 531 21.72 20.23 -9.59
C SER A 531 20.59 19.46 -10.30
N MET A 532 20.91 18.85 -11.44
CA MET A 532 19.97 18.15 -12.31
C MET A 532 19.64 16.73 -11.80
N PHE A 533 20.64 15.93 -11.47
CA PHE A 533 20.47 14.50 -11.19
C PHE A 533 20.93 14.07 -9.78
N GLY A 534 21.32 15.04 -8.95
CA GLY A 534 21.82 14.79 -7.60
C GLY A 534 23.31 14.44 -7.56
N GLU A 535 23.87 14.41 -6.35
CA GLU A 535 25.28 14.08 -6.11
C GLU A 535 25.63 12.65 -6.55
N LYS A 536 24.65 11.75 -6.43
CA LYS A 536 24.74 10.35 -6.85
C LYS A 536 23.69 10.08 -7.92
N LEU A 537 24.13 9.51 -9.04
CA LEU A 537 23.22 9.11 -10.10
C LEU A 537 22.24 8.05 -9.58
N ASN A 538 20.94 8.34 -9.67
CA ASN A 538 19.90 7.40 -9.29
C ASN A 538 19.97 6.10 -10.14
N ALA A 539 19.55 4.99 -9.53
CA ALA A 539 19.62 3.67 -10.17
C ALA A 539 18.81 3.61 -11.48
N PHE A 540 17.66 4.27 -11.55
CA PHE A 540 16.81 4.25 -12.74
C PHE A 540 17.41 5.07 -13.88
N HIS A 541 18.02 6.24 -13.62
CA HIS A 541 18.80 6.95 -14.64
C HIS A 541 19.96 6.09 -15.15
N SER A 542 20.65 5.41 -14.24
CA SER A 542 21.76 4.51 -14.59
C SER A 542 21.30 3.40 -15.54
N VAL A 543 20.13 2.80 -15.30
CA VAL A 543 19.53 1.79 -16.17
C VAL A 543 19.26 2.33 -17.57
N PHE A 544 18.68 3.53 -17.66
CA PHE A 544 18.34 4.14 -18.94
C PHE A 544 19.60 4.44 -19.77
N VAL A 545 20.62 5.05 -19.16
CA VAL A 545 21.89 5.31 -19.83
C VAL A 545 22.56 4.00 -20.27
N ALA A 546 22.59 2.99 -19.39
CA ALA A 546 23.13 1.68 -19.73
C ALA A 546 22.38 1.02 -20.90
N PHE A 547 21.06 1.16 -20.97
CA PHE A 547 20.24 0.67 -22.07
C PHE A 547 20.59 1.36 -23.39
N ILE A 548 20.69 2.69 -23.42
CA ILE A 548 21.04 3.44 -24.62
C ILE A 548 22.45 3.06 -25.12
N ILE A 549 23.44 3.01 -24.24
CA ILE A 549 24.81 2.60 -24.61
C ILE A 549 24.82 1.16 -25.14
N SER A 550 24.10 0.25 -24.48
CA SER A 550 24.00 -1.15 -24.92
C SER A 550 23.33 -1.27 -26.29
N LEU A 551 22.33 -0.44 -26.59
CA LEU A 551 21.65 -0.38 -27.87
C LEU A 551 22.61 0.10 -28.96
N LEU A 552 23.38 1.17 -28.70
CA LEU A 552 24.39 1.67 -29.63
C LEU A 552 25.49 0.65 -29.92
N VAL A 553 26.01 -0.02 -28.88
CA VAL A 553 27.02 -1.08 -29.05
C VAL A 553 26.47 -2.25 -29.84
N ASN A 554 25.23 -2.66 -29.59
CA ASN A 554 24.60 -3.72 -30.37
C ASN A 554 24.52 -3.35 -31.86
N VAL A 555 24.06 -2.13 -32.18
CA VAL A 555 24.02 -1.64 -33.57
C VAL A 555 25.41 -1.61 -34.19
N LEU A 556 26.39 -1.07 -33.48
CA LEU A 556 27.76 -0.96 -33.96
C LEU A 556 28.35 -2.33 -34.28
N VAL A 557 28.34 -3.25 -33.32
CA VAL A 557 28.88 -4.60 -33.49
C VAL A 557 28.12 -5.38 -34.56
N SER A 558 26.80 -5.21 -34.62
CA SER A 558 25.97 -5.85 -35.65
C SER A 558 26.35 -5.40 -37.07
N LYS A 559 26.73 -4.13 -37.26
CA LYS A 559 27.21 -3.63 -38.57
C LYS A 559 28.54 -4.26 -39.01
N PHE A 560 29.35 -4.75 -38.07
CA PHE A 560 30.65 -5.39 -38.36
C PHE A 560 30.59 -6.92 -38.32
N THR A 561 29.42 -7.52 -38.12
CA THR A 561 29.26 -8.97 -37.99
C THR A 561 28.21 -9.49 -38.96
N LYS A 562 28.28 -10.78 -39.30
CA LYS A 562 27.38 -11.39 -40.28
C LYS A 562 25.98 -11.57 -39.70
N VAL A 563 24.97 -11.10 -40.43
CA VAL A 563 23.55 -11.29 -40.11
C VAL A 563 23.13 -12.74 -40.41
N ASP A 564 22.32 -13.30 -39.53
CA ASP A 564 21.70 -14.61 -39.67
C ASP A 564 20.32 -14.42 -40.34
N GLU A 565 20.25 -14.69 -41.65
CA GLU A 565 19.05 -14.45 -42.46
C GLU A 565 17.83 -15.26 -42.00
N GLU A 566 18.02 -16.47 -41.44
CA GLU A 566 16.91 -17.25 -40.90
C GLU A 566 16.34 -16.59 -39.64
N LYS A 567 17.21 -16.06 -38.77
CA LYS A 567 16.76 -15.37 -37.56
C LYS A 567 16.14 -14.01 -37.86
N ALA A 568 16.63 -13.30 -38.87
CA ALA A 568 16.09 -12.01 -39.28
C ALA A 568 14.61 -12.08 -39.69
N LYS A 569 14.11 -13.26 -40.09
CA LYS A 569 12.68 -13.51 -40.40
C LYS A 569 11.78 -13.44 -39.17
N PHE A 570 12.29 -13.61 -37.95
CA PHE A 570 11.49 -13.55 -36.73
C PHE A 570 11.30 -12.11 -36.20
N THR A 571 11.76 -11.09 -36.92
CA THR A 571 11.44 -9.69 -36.64
C THR A 571 9.96 -9.40 -36.90
N TRP A 572 9.42 -8.31 -36.33
CA TRP A 572 8.02 -7.90 -36.57
C TRP A 572 7.68 -7.75 -38.06
N ILE A 573 8.64 -7.29 -38.87
CA ILE A 573 8.50 -7.19 -40.34
C ILE A 573 8.48 -8.58 -40.96
N GLY A 574 9.39 -9.47 -40.56
CA GLY A 574 9.46 -10.83 -41.10
C GLY A 574 8.25 -11.69 -40.74
N LEU A 575 7.68 -11.47 -39.55
CA LEU A 575 6.45 -12.10 -39.09
C LEU A 575 5.17 -11.41 -39.59
N ASN A 576 5.30 -10.32 -40.37
CA ASN A 576 4.19 -9.53 -40.90
C ASN A 576 3.16 -9.12 -39.81
N ILE A 577 3.65 -8.82 -38.60
CA ILE A 577 2.80 -8.47 -37.45
C ILE A 577 2.21 -7.06 -37.63
N ILE A 578 3.05 -6.12 -38.08
CA ILE A 578 2.66 -4.73 -38.38
C ILE A 578 3.28 -4.39 -39.74
N LYS A 579 2.55 -3.69 -40.61
CA LYS A 579 3.11 -3.21 -41.88
C LYS A 579 3.96 -1.94 -41.65
N PRO A 580 5.01 -1.67 -42.44
CA PRO A 580 5.83 -0.47 -42.27
C PRO A 580 5.02 0.85 -42.28
N ALA A 581 4.01 0.96 -43.15
CA ALA A 581 3.13 2.14 -43.19
C ALA A 581 2.25 2.27 -41.93
N GLU A 582 1.80 1.15 -41.37
CA GLU A 582 1.04 1.14 -40.11
C GLU A 582 1.93 1.54 -38.93
N LEU A 583 3.21 1.17 -38.95
CA LEU A 583 4.18 1.59 -37.92
C LEU A 583 4.43 3.10 -37.98
N GLN A 584 4.59 3.68 -39.17
CA GLN A 584 4.73 5.14 -39.33
C GLN A 584 3.50 5.88 -38.79
N HIS A 585 2.30 5.39 -39.13
CA HIS A 585 1.04 5.95 -38.63
C HIS A 585 0.93 5.83 -37.10
N PHE A 586 1.31 4.68 -36.55
CA PHE A 586 1.40 4.46 -35.11
C PHE A 586 2.38 5.44 -34.44
N GLY A 587 3.58 5.61 -35.00
CA GLY A 587 4.58 6.54 -34.51
C GLY A 587 4.10 8.00 -34.52
N MET A 588 3.41 8.42 -35.58
CA MET A 588 2.82 9.75 -35.68
C MET A 588 1.73 9.97 -34.62
N LYS A 589 0.83 9.00 -34.44
CA LYS A 589 -0.21 9.05 -33.39
C LYS A 589 0.39 9.08 -31.99
N LEU A 590 1.43 8.29 -31.74
CA LEU A 590 2.13 8.27 -30.47
C LEU A 590 2.77 9.63 -30.19
N LEU A 591 3.50 10.20 -31.16
CA LEU A 591 4.11 11.51 -31.02
C LEU A 591 3.06 12.61 -30.78
N GLY A 592 1.97 12.61 -31.55
CA GLY A 592 0.87 13.55 -31.34
C GLY A 592 0.23 13.41 -29.95
N SER A 593 0.10 12.19 -29.44
CA SER A 593 -0.41 11.94 -28.08
C SER A 593 0.55 12.44 -27.02
N LEU A 594 1.85 12.22 -27.17
CA LEU A 594 2.87 12.71 -26.24
C LEU A 594 2.91 14.24 -26.20
N LEU A 595 2.81 14.90 -27.36
CA LEU A 595 2.74 16.36 -27.43
C LEU A 595 1.48 16.91 -26.75
N LEU A 596 0.33 16.26 -26.96
CA LEU A 596 -0.92 16.63 -26.28
C LEU A 596 -0.79 16.44 -24.77
N PHE A 597 -0.23 15.33 -24.29
CA PHE A 597 -0.03 15.09 -22.86
C PHE A 597 0.96 16.09 -22.25
N ALA A 598 2.03 16.44 -22.95
CA ALA A 598 2.96 17.47 -22.52
C ALA A 598 2.26 18.84 -22.42
N GLY A 599 1.41 19.19 -23.39
CA GLY A 599 0.59 20.41 -23.34
C GLY A 599 -0.38 20.42 -22.16
N LEU A 600 -1.12 19.33 -21.94
CA LEU A 600 -2.02 19.18 -20.78
C LEU A 600 -1.24 19.26 -19.45
N GLY A 601 -0.08 18.62 -19.36
CA GLY A 601 0.78 18.66 -18.18
C GLY A 601 1.31 20.07 -17.90
N ALA A 602 1.71 20.81 -18.93
CA ALA A 602 2.13 22.20 -18.80
C ALA A 602 0.99 23.11 -18.35
N MET A 603 -0.22 22.96 -18.92
CA MET A 603 -1.40 23.71 -18.50
C MET A 603 -1.81 23.39 -17.06
N MET A 604 -1.71 22.11 -16.66
CA MET A 604 -1.99 21.65 -15.30
C MET A 604 -0.97 22.22 -14.29
N SER A 605 0.32 22.17 -14.62
CA SER A 605 1.40 22.71 -13.79
C SER A 605 1.30 24.23 -13.62
N ALA A 606 0.88 24.94 -14.66
CA ALA A 606 0.63 26.38 -14.62
C ALA A 606 -0.70 26.77 -13.94
N GLY A 607 -1.52 25.80 -13.51
CA GLY A 607 -2.78 26.05 -12.81
C GLY A 607 -3.96 26.46 -13.72
N PHE A 608 -3.83 26.36 -15.04
CA PHE A 608 -4.91 26.70 -15.97
C PHE A 608 -6.04 25.67 -15.99
N ILE A 609 -5.74 24.40 -15.71
CA ILE A 609 -6.70 23.30 -15.65
C ILE A 609 -6.46 22.43 -14.42
N ALA A 610 -7.55 21.92 -13.83
CA ALA A 610 -7.46 20.98 -12.72
C ALA A 610 -6.88 19.62 -13.18
N PRO A 611 -6.15 18.89 -12.31
CA PRO A 611 -5.58 17.58 -12.64
C PRO A 611 -6.61 16.57 -13.16
N VAL A 612 -7.81 16.54 -12.55
CA VAL A 612 -8.93 15.68 -12.97
C VAL A 612 -9.34 16.00 -14.40
N THR A 613 -9.45 17.29 -14.76
CA THR A 613 -9.82 17.72 -16.12
C THR A 613 -8.77 17.33 -17.14
N ALA A 614 -7.49 17.54 -16.82
CA ALA A 614 -6.38 17.09 -17.67
C ALA A 614 -6.41 15.57 -17.89
N GLY A 615 -6.63 14.81 -16.82
CA GLY A 615 -6.77 13.36 -16.86
C GLY A 615 -7.93 12.88 -17.72
N ILE A 616 -9.11 13.50 -17.62
CA ILE A 616 -10.28 13.15 -18.44
C ILE A 616 -9.99 13.39 -19.92
N LEU A 617 -9.43 14.56 -20.27
CA LEU A 617 -9.09 14.88 -21.65
C LEU A 617 -8.05 13.92 -22.22
N ALA A 618 -7.01 13.61 -21.45
CA ALA A 618 -5.97 12.67 -21.83
C ALA A 618 -6.51 11.24 -22.01
N ALA A 619 -7.43 10.80 -21.14
CA ALA A 619 -8.08 9.51 -21.22
C ALA A 619 -8.98 9.39 -22.46
N ILE A 620 -9.82 10.40 -22.72
CA ILE A 620 -10.66 10.46 -23.92
C ILE A 620 -9.79 10.38 -25.17
N TRP A 621 -8.74 11.20 -25.25
CA TRP A 621 -7.80 11.17 -26.36
C TRP A 621 -7.18 9.79 -26.57
N THR A 622 -6.69 9.18 -25.49
CA THR A 622 -6.08 7.85 -25.50
C THR A 622 -7.06 6.81 -26.03
N PHE A 623 -8.30 6.81 -25.53
CA PHE A 623 -9.33 5.88 -25.97
C PHE A 623 -9.67 6.06 -27.46
N MET A 624 -9.79 7.31 -27.92
CA MET A 624 -10.05 7.63 -29.33
C MET A 624 -8.96 7.13 -30.28
N MET A 625 -7.68 7.10 -29.84
CA MET A 625 -6.58 6.56 -30.66
C MET A 625 -6.75 5.07 -30.97
N PHE A 626 -7.37 4.31 -30.07
CA PHE A 626 -7.69 2.89 -30.27
C PHE A 626 -8.96 2.70 -31.11
N LEU A 627 -9.94 3.60 -30.97
CA LEU A 627 -11.22 3.53 -31.69
C LEU A 627 -11.11 3.67 -33.21
N ASP A 628 -10.19 4.46 -33.75
CA ASP A 628 -9.98 4.56 -35.23
C ASP A 628 -9.71 3.18 -35.86
N SER A 629 -8.93 2.33 -35.17
CA SER A 629 -8.65 0.98 -35.65
C SER A 629 -9.86 0.05 -35.54
N LEU A 630 -10.75 0.31 -34.59
CA LEU A 630 -11.90 -0.52 -34.27
C LEU A 630 -13.09 -0.19 -35.17
N PHE A 631 -13.34 1.09 -35.45
CA PHE A 631 -14.39 1.51 -36.39
C PHE A 631 -14.17 0.92 -37.78
N LYS A 632 -12.93 0.84 -38.27
CA LYS A 632 -12.60 0.20 -39.55
C LYS A 632 -13.05 -1.27 -39.60
N VAL A 633 -12.87 -2.01 -38.51
CA VAL A 633 -13.27 -3.43 -38.41
C VAL A 633 -14.79 -3.56 -38.37
N VAL A 634 -15.46 -2.76 -37.55
CA VAL A 634 -16.93 -2.77 -37.41
C VAL A 634 -17.60 -2.37 -38.72
N LEU A 635 -17.14 -1.30 -39.37
CA LEU A 635 -17.66 -0.86 -40.67
C LEU A 635 -17.46 -1.92 -41.75
N ALA A 636 -16.31 -2.60 -41.77
CA ALA A 636 -16.05 -3.70 -42.69
C ALA A 636 -16.95 -4.92 -42.43
N ALA A 637 -17.30 -5.20 -41.17
CA ALA A 637 -18.23 -6.27 -40.82
C ALA A 637 -19.69 -5.91 -41.15
N ALA A 638 -20.09 -4.66 -40.89
CA ALA A 638 -21.40 -4.12 -41.25
C ALA A 638 -21.62 -4.11 -42.76
N ALA A 639 -20.59 -3.75 -43.55
CA ALA A 639 -20.61 -3.84 -45.01
C ALA A 639 -20.80 -5.28 -45.52
N LYS A 640 -20.50 -6.30 -44.71
CA LYS A 640 -20.73 -7.72 -44.99
C LYS A 640 -22.04 -8.25 -44.39
N GLY A 641 -22.93 -7.38 -43.91
CA GLY A 641 -24.22 -7.74 -43.33
C GLY A 641 -24.14 -8.47 -41.99
N ARG A 642 -23.02 -8.37 -41.27
CA ARG A 642 -22.82 -9.04 -39.97
C ARG A 642 -22.98 -8.04 -38.83
N ALA A 643 -23.85 -8.33 -37.88
CA ALA A 643 -23.88 -7.64 -36.60
C ALA A 643 -22.57 -7.95 -35.85
N TYR A 644 -21.79 -6.91 -35.55
CA TYR A 644 -20.47 -7.05 -34.93
C TYR A 644 -20.39 -6.18 -33.67
N SER A 645 -20.18 -6.81 -32.52
CA SER A 645 -20.01 -6.10 -31.25
C SER A 645 -18.54 -5.74 -31.05
N PHE A 646 -18.28 -4.46 -30.84
CA PHE A 646 -16.94 -3.95 -30.50
C PHE A 646 -16.41 -4.48 -29.17
N LEU A 647 -17.27 -4.93 -28.25
CA LEU A 647 -16.87 -5.49 -26.95
C LEU A 647 -16.10 -6.82 -27.08
N ARG A 648 -16.16 -7.47 -28.24
CA ARG A 648 -15.38 -8.68 -28.53
C ARG A 648 -13.94 -8.40 -28.96
N GLU A 649 -13.62 -7.15 -29.28
CA GLU A 649 -12.28 -6.76 -29.72
C GLU A 649 -11.36 -6.50 -28.54
N ASP A 650 -10.18 -7.13 -28.55
CA ASP A 650 -9.10 -6.89 -27.59
C ASP A 650 -8.71 -5.41 -27.54
N ARG A 651 -8.71 -4.72 -28.70
CA ARG A 651 -8.36 -3.30 -28.83
C ARG A 651 -9.29 -2.36 -28.07
N PHE A 652 -10.57 -2.71 -27.92
CA PHE A 652 -11.50 -1.90 -27.12
C PHE A 652 -11.05 -1.89 -25.66
N TRP A 653 -10.83 -3.08 -25.09
CA TRP A 653 -10.41 -3.25 -23.71
C TRP A 653 -9.00 -2.72 -23.45
N ALA A 654 -8.08 -2.90 -24.40
CA ALA A 654 -6.75 -2.32 -24.33
C ALA A 654 -6.79 -0.79 -24.35
N GLY A 655 -7.65 -0.19 -25.19
CA GLY A 655 -7.85 1.25 -25.25
C GLY A 655 -8.43 1.80 -23.94
N LEU A 656 -9.44 1.11 -23.37
CA LEU A 656 -10.03 1.50 -22.09
C LEU A 656 -9.00 1.42 -20.95
N LEU A 657 -8.25 0.31 -20.89
CA LEU A 657 -7.16 0.13 -19.93
C LEU A 657 -6.13 1.26 -20.03
N ALA A 658 -5.67 1.57 -21.24
CA ALA A 658 -4.71 2.64 -21.48
C ALA A 658 -5.27 4.01 -21.09
N ALA A 659 -6.53 4.28 -21.40
CA ALA A 659 -7.20 5.52 -21.01
C ALA A 659 -7.28 5.69 -19.49
N CYS A 660 -7.65 4.65 -18.74
CA CYS A 660 -7.66 4.68 -17.28
C CYS A 660 -6.25 4.86 -16.70
N ALA A 661 -5.23 4.21 -17.27
CA ALA A 661 -3.85 4.38 -16.84
C ALA A 661 -3.36 5.82 -17.07
N VAL A 662 -3.64 6.40 -18.23
CA VAL A 662 -3.28 7.80 -18.55
C VAL A 662 -4.04 8.77 -17.65
N PHE A 663 -5.33 8.54 -17.36
CA PHE A 663 -6.07 9.35 -16.38
C PHE A 663 -5.33 9.43 -15.04
N MET A 664 -4.89 8.28 -14.51
CA MET A 664 -4.19 8.21 -13.23
C MET A 664 -2.85 8.96 -13.23
N MET A 665 -2.16 9.02 -14.37
CA MET A 665 -0.93 9.80 -14.52
C MET A 665 -1.14 11.32 -14.34
N PHE A 666 -2.35 11.83 -14.53
CA PHE A 666 -2.69 13.23 -14.27
C PHE A 666 -3.38 13.40 -12.93
N TYR A 667 -4.17 12.42 -12.47
CA TYR A 667 -4.91 12.50 -11.22
C TYR A 667 -3.98 12.58 -10.00
N PHE A 668 -2.94 11.75 -9.96
CA PHE A 668 -1.91 11.78 -8.93
C PHE A 668 -0.84 12.81 -9.33
N LYS A 669 -1.02 14.05 -8.85
CA LYS A 669 -0.18 15.20 -9.19
C LYS A 669 1.29 14.96 -8.85
#